data_AF-A0A8T3MEV6-F1
#
_entry.id   AF-A0A8T3MEV6-F1
#
_cell.length_a   1.000
_cell.length_b   1.000
_cell.length_c   1.000
_cell.angle_alpha   90.00
_cell.angle_beta   90.00
_cell.angle_gamma   90.00
#
_symmetry.space_group_name_H-M   'P 1'
#
loop_
_entity.id
_entity.type
_entity.pdbx_description
1 polymer ?
#
loop_
_entity_poly.entity_id
_entity_poly.type
_entity_poly.pdbx_seq_one_letter_code
_entity_poly.pdbx_strand_id
1 'polypeptide(L)'
;MQLIDGRPVFAATDLVAYLACEHLTQLERASLAGLVRRPMRDDPELDIIRKRGFQHEARYLADLEAEGRTTVEIELDGSLEDRGDQLRAAAAETIAAMAGGADVVYQATFFDGTWRGHADFLLRVDSPERRSIWGPYHYEVADTKLARHVKASAILQICSYIDQLERIQGVRPEWLHVALGGSARTVERLRVDDYMAYYRSARDRFLATMADQVAATYPPAGTYPEPVEHCDVCRWAAECVKRRRDDDHLSLVAGISARQRGALTERGVGTLEALGDLALPMDPRLDGTSAEALERIRDQARIQLEGRRTGSNRYELLLPEAGQPIDPERGLATLPPPSPGDLFLDLEGDPFAFDDGLDYLFGVMETDGTFHAFWSRDDSGEFSLDGERRAFEALMDFFDERLRADPDLHIYHYAPYEPTALKRLMGRYGTREEGVDNLLRQGTLVDLLRAVRQSLRASVESYSIKKMEVFYGFEREIDLRDAGSSIVAFEQWLELGEGERPAADHLEKIEAYNRDDVVSTWRLRDWLETLRVELARETGLAVPRPGVRGEAPERLSEELARTQALVERLADPSVIPVDPAERTPEQAGQWLLAQLLGWHRREDKATWWEFFRHMDLTSDQLIDESGPIGGLEPIGPIEEPIKGKQVWRYRFPDQEFDLGRPDKLYEPRRKAENPGDKPGAWACGELVAVDPAALTVDVKRIPGDPHPTAIVPLTIFQTGQHRERLRDLGLWVADHGIDGDGPGRAVRD
;
A
#
# COMPACT_ATOMS: atom_id res chain seq x y z
N MET A 1 24.73 3.30 12.30
CA MET A 1 25.99 2.84 12.91
C MET A 1 26.88 4.04 13.17
N GLN A 2 27.68 4.00 14.23
CA GLN A 2 28.57 5.10 14.60
C GLN A 2 29.80 4.60 15.36
N LEU A 3 30.87 5.39 15.37
CA LEU A 3 32.03 5.12 16.23
C LEU A 3 31.79 5.73 17.61
N ILE A 4 31.87 4.92 18.66
CA ILE A 4 31.89 5.36 20.06
C ILE A 4 33.13 4.74 20.69
N ASP A 5 33.95 5.55 21.36
CA ASP A 5 35.22 5.11 21.95
C ASP A 5 36.13 4.35 20.96
N GLY A 6 36.10 4.78 19.68
CA GLY A 6 36.86 4.16 18.59
C GLY A 6 36.35 2.80 18.12
N ARG A 7 35.16 2.36 18.56
CA ARG A 7 34.55 1.08 18.17
C ARG A 7 33.21 1.29 17.46
N PRO A 8 32.86 0.43 16.49
CA PRO A 8 31.55 0.48 15.85
C PRO A 8 30.46 0.07 16.86
N VAL A 9 29.45 0.91 16.98
CA VAL A 9 28.23 0.67 17.76
C VAL A 9 27.02 0.67 16.83
N PHE A 10 26.14 -0.32 17.03
CA PHE A 10 24.97 -0.60 16.20
C PHE A 10 23.68 -0.31 16.95
N ALA A 11 22.65 0.12 16.22
CA ALA A 11 21.28 0.22 16.71
C ALA A 11 20.37 -0.79 16.00
N ALA A 12 19.19 -1.03 16.55
CA ALA A 12 18.14 -1.84 15.91
C ALA A 12 17.86 -1.40 14.46
N THR A 13 17.84 -0.09 14.20
CA THR A 13 17.65 0.48 12.86
C THR A 13 18.75 0.10 11.87
N ASP A 14 19.98 -0.17 12.34
CA ASP A 14 21.07 -0.65 11.47
C ASP A 14 20.83 -2.09 11.00
N LEU A 15 20.28 -2.94 11.89
CA LEU A 15 19.90 -4.31 11.53
C LEU A 15 18.72 -4.33 10.56
N VAL A 16 17.71 -3.49 10.79
CA VAL A 16 16.57 -3.33 9.87
C VAL A 16 17.04 -2.82 8.51
N ALA A 17 17.92 -1.80 8.50
CA ALA A 17 18.52 -1.27 7.29
C ALA A 17 19.34 -2.33 6.52
N TYR A 18 20.08 -3.20 7.21
CA TYR A 18 20.81 -4.31 6.61
C TYR A 18 19.89 -5.30 5.89
N LEU A 19 18.78 -5.68 6.53
CA LEU A 19 17.80 -6.59 5.93
C LEU A 19 17.06 -5.94 4.75
N ALA A 20 16.87 -4.63 4.79
CA ALA A 20 16.22 -3.89 3.72
C ALA A 20 17.15 -3.63 2.53
N CYS A 21 18.46 -3.41 2.77
CA CYS A 21 19.43 -3.09 1.73
C CYS A 21 20.87 -3.39 2.18
N GLU A 22 21.47 -4.47 1.68
CA GLU A 22 22.87 -4.79 1.96
C GLU A 22 23.84 -3.71 1.46
N HIS A 23 23.52 -3.04 0.34
CA HIS A 23 24.33 -1.95 -0.20
C HIS A 23 24.43 -0.76 0.76
N LEU A 24 23.34 -0.45 1.48
CA LEU A 24 23.33 0.58 2.51
C LEU A 24 24.32 0.26 3.63
N THR A 25 24.38 -1.01 4.08
CA THR A 25 25.37 -1.44 5.09
C THR A 25 26.79 -1.19 4.62
N GLN A 26 27.11 -1.46 3.34
CA GLN A 26 28.45 -1.22 2.82
C GLN A 26 28.78 0.28 2.67
N LEU A 27 27.81 1.12 2.29
CA LEU A 27 27.97 2.58 2.28
C LEU A 27 28.24 3.12 3.68
N GLU A 28 27.53 2.61 4.68
CA GLU A 28 27.76 2.98 6.07
C GLU A 28 29.12 2.49 6.61
N ARG A 29 29.59 1.30 6.21
CA ARG A 29 30.98 0.85 6.47
C ARG A 29 32.01 1.78 5.84
N ALA A 30 31.81 2.19 4.58
CA ALA A 30 32.69 3.14 3.91
C ALA A 30 32.72 4.52 4.60
N SER A 31 31.57 4.96 5.11
CA SER A 31 31.45 6.17 5.92
C SER A 31 32.18 6.07 7.26
N LEU A 32 32.04 4.95 7.99
CA LEU A 32 32.80 4.70 9.23
C LEU A 32 34.32 4.66 8.99
N ALA A 33 34.75 4.17 7.82
CA ALA A 33 36.15 4.16 7.40
C ALA A 33 36.66 5.53 6.91
N GLY A 34 35.80 6.56 6.87
CA GLY A 34 36.17 7.91 6.41
C GLY A 34 36.36 8.04 4.91
N LEU A 35 35.91 7.06 4.10
CA LEU A 35 36.05 7.06 2.64
C LEU A 35 35.01 7.94 1.96
N VAL A 36 33.87 8.15 2.61
CA VAL A 36 32.78 8.99 2.14
C VAL A 36 32.12 9.67 3.33
N ARG A 37 31.63 10.90 3.14
CA ARG A 37 30.84 11.58 4.16
C ARG A 37 29.39 11.11 4.06
N ARG A 38 28.79 10.73 5.18
CA ARG A 38 27.35 10.44 5.26
C ARG A 38 26.53 11.66 4.77
N PRO A 39 25.65 11.51 3.78
CA PRO A 39 24.81 12.60 3.30
C PRO A 39 23.78 13.00 4.34
N MET A 40 23.40 14.28 4.29
CA MET A 40 22.23 14.82 4.96
C MET A 40 21.07 14.75 3.99
N ARG A 41 19.92 14.27 4.47
CA ARG A 41 18.66 14.27 3.72
C ARG A 41 17.76 15.28 4.41
N ASP A 42 17.52 16.39 3.73
CA ASP A 42 16.53 17.38 4.13
C ASP A 42 15.22 16.97 3.47
N ASP A 43 14.27 16.53 4.29
CA ASP A 43 13.04 15.91 3.83
C ASP A 43 11.91 16.26 4.81
N PRO A 44 11.12 17.30 4.49
CA PRO A 44 10.06 17.79 5.36
C PRO A 44 9.02 16.72 5.71
N GLU A 45 8.72 15.77 4.81
CA GLU A 45 7.78 14.67 5.11
C GLU A 45 8.33 13.75 6.19
N LEU A 46 9.62 13.39 6.11
CA LEU A 46 10.25 12.56 7.13
C LEU A 46 10.30 13.26 8.49
N ASP A 47 10.43 14.57 8.51
CA ASP A 47 10.40 15.35 9.74
C ASP A 47 9.00 15.44 10.35
N ILE A 48 7.94 15.55 9.53
CA ILE A 48 6.54 15.40 9.96
C ILE A 48 6.30 14.03 10.59
N ILE A 49 6.69 12.95 9.89
CA ILE A 49 6.54 11.58 10.39
C ILE A 49 7.24 11.41 11.75
N ARG A 50 8.45 11.99 11.91
CA ARG A 50 9.18 11.96 13.18
C ARG A 50 8.44 12.71 14.28
N LYS A 51 7.95 13.92 13.99
CA LYS A 51 7.18 14.75 14.94
C LYS A 51 5.90 14.04 15.40
N ARG A 52 5.13 13.48 14.46
CA ARG A 52 3.93 12.68 14.74
C ARG A 52 4.26 11.46 15.60
N GLY A 53 5.39 10.81 15.34
CA GLY A 53 5.90 9.71 16.17
C GLY A 53 6.06 10.11 17.63
N PHE A 54 6.74 11.23 17.90
CA PHE A 54 6.90 11.75 19.26
C PHE A 54 5.57 12.16 19.93
N GLN A 55 4.61 12.68 19.17
CA GLN A 55 3.28 13.00 19.69
C GLN A 55 2.51 11.74 20.11
N HIS A 56 2.56 10.67 19.30
CA HIS A 56 1.96 9.37 19.63
C HIS A 56 2.59 8.76 20.87
N GLU A 57 3.92 8.84 20.96
CA GLU A 57 4.69 8.38 22.11
C GLU A 57 4.31 9.12 23.40
N ALA A 58 4.28 10.45 23.37
CA ALA A 58 3.88 11.28 24.50
C ALA A 58 2.42 11.03 24.93
N ARG A 59 1.51 10.77 23.98
CA ARG A 59 0.14 10.37 24.29
C ARG A 59 0.10 9.04 25.03
N TYR A 60 0.81 8.03 24.54
CA TYR A 60 0.81 6.71 25.16
C TYR A 60 1.40 6.77 26.58
N LEU A 61 2.42 7.60 26.79
CA LEU A 61 2.92 7.91 28.13
C LEU A 61 1.83 8.50 29.04
N ALA A 62 1.10 9.53 28.56
CA ALA A 62 0.03 10.16 29.32
C ALA A 62 -1.09 9.17 29.69
N ASP A 63 -1.43 8.24 28.80
CA ASP A 63 -2.40 7.17 29.06
C ASP A 63 -1.91 6.25 30.20
N LEU A 64 -0.64 5.84 30.20
CA LEU A 64 -0.05 5.02 31.27
C LEU A 64 -0.02 5.75 32.62
N GLU A 65 0.27 7.06 32.63
CA GLU A 65 0.23 7.88 33.84
C GLU A 65 -1.19 8.06 34.37
N ALA A 66 -2.18 8.20 33.47
CA ALA A 66 -3.60 8.29 33.83
C ALA A 66 -4.13 6.97 34.44
N GLU A 67 -3.55 5.82 34.10
CA GLU A 67 -3.78 4.53 34.77
C GLU A 67 -3.21 4.46 36.20
N GLY A 68 -2.49 5.50 36.64
CA GLY A 68 -1.87 5.58 37.96
C GLY A 68 -0.54 4.85 38.08
N ARG A 69 0.11 4.52 36.94
CA ARG A 69 1.43 3.90 36.93
C ARG A 69 2.51 4.91 37.27
N THR A 70 3.49 4.49 38.06
CA THR A 70 4.68 5.30 38.33
C THR A 70 5.67 5.22 37.17
N THR A 71 6.00 6.38 36.59
CA THR A 71 6.93 6.51 35.46
C THR A 71 8.29 7.04 35.93
N VAL A 72 9.37 6.48 35.37
CA VAL A 72 10.71 7.06 35.40
C VAL A 72 11.17 7.32 33.96
N GLU A 73 11.42 8.57 33.61
CA GLU A 73 11.98 8.98 32.31
C GLU A 73 13.51 8.96 32.35
N ILE A 74 14.11 8.46 31.27
CA ILE A 74 15.56 8.43 31.08
C ILE A 74 15.95 9.50 30.05
N GLU A 75 16.63 10.56 30.50
CA GLU A 75 17.02 11.66 29.64
C GLU A 75 18.40 11.47 29.00
N LEU A 76 18.55 11.92 27.75
CA LEU A 76 19.84 12.06 27.07
C LEU A 76 19.99 13.51 26.62
N ASP A 77 21.05 14.19 27.06
CA ASP A 77 21.28 15.61 26.73
C ASP A 77 21.65 15.86 25.25
N GLY A 78 21.90 14.79 24.48
CA GLY A 78 22.16 14.84 23.05
C GLY A 78 23.59 15.22 22.65
N SER A 79 24.51 15.43 23.59
CA SER A 79 25.90 15.78 23.27
C SER A 79 26.64 14.65 22.53
N LEU A 80 27.52 15.08 21.62
CA LEU A 80 28.34 14.19 20.80
C LEU A 80 29.74 13.96 21.37
N GLU A 81 30.24 14.85 22.24
CA GLU A 81 31.64 14.81 22.72
C GLU A 81 31.88 13.68 23.72
N ASP A 82 30.87 13.27 24.47
CA ASP A 82 30.88 12.30 25.57
C ASP A 82 29.82 11.19 25.39
N ARG A 83 29.36 10.98 24.16
CA ARG A 83 28.22 10.09 23.83
C ARG A 83 28.31 8.69 24.43
N GLY A 84 29.51 8.13 24.53
CA GLY A 84 29.73 6.81 25.13
C GLY A 84 29.45 6.78 26.63
N ASP A 85 29.90 7.81 27.36
CA ASP A 85 29.66 7.93 28.81
C ASP A 85 28.19 8.21 29.10
N GLN A 86 27.52 9.01 28.27
CA GLN A 86 26.08 9.25 28.37
C GLN A 86 25.26 7.98 28.20
N LEU A 87 25.55 7.18 27.16
CA LEU A 87 24.85 5.92 26.95
C LEU A 87 25.07 4.94 28.11
N ARG A 88 26.27 4.94 28.71
CA ARG A 88 26.55 4.15 29.91
C ARG A 88 25.77 4.65 31.13
N ALA A 89 25.68 5.96 31.33
CA ALA A 89 24.92 6.58 32.41
C ALA A 89 23.42 6.29 32.28
N ALA A 90 22.82 6.58 31.11
CA ALA A 90 21.41 6.33 30.83
C ALA A 90 21.05 4.84 30.93
N ALA A 91 21.94 3.93 30.49
CA ALA A 91 21.73 2.50 30.69
C ALA A 91 21.79 2.08 32.17
N ALA A 92 22.67 2.70 32.97
CA ALA A 92 22.72 2.46 34.41
C ALA A 92 21.48 3.01 35.12
N GLU A 93 20.97 4.16 34.70
CA GLU A 93 19.72 4.74 35.20
C GLU A 93 18.50 3.88 34.84
N THR A 94 18.45 3.35 33.61
CA THR A 94 17.42 2.37 33.20
C THR A 94 17.43 1.15 34.13
N ILE A 95 18.62 0.58 34.39
CA ILE A 95 18.78 -0.56 35.32
C ILE A 95 18.36 -0.19 36.75
N ALA A 96 18.68 1.02 37.22
CA ALA A 96 18.32 1.48 38.54
C ALA A 96 16.80 1.68 38.68
N ALA A 97 16.14 2.24 37.67
CA ALA A 97 14.69 2.40 37.62
C ALA A 97 13.97 1.04 37.67
N MET A 98 14.47 0.06 36.89
CA MET A 98 13.96 -1.31 36.90
C MET A 98 14.17 -1.99 38.26
N ALA A 99 15.35 -1.86 38.86
CA ALA A 99 15.65 -2.42 40.18
C ALA A 99 14.81 -1.77 41.30
N GLY A 100 14.47 -0.48 41.13
CA GLY A 100 13.56 0.27 41.99
C GLY A 100 12.09 -0.17 41.86
N GLY A 101 11.76 -0.95 40.82
CA GLY A 101 10.42 -1.46 40.58
C GLY A 101 9.45 -0.42 40.01
N ALA A 102 9.94 0.59 39.29
CA ALA A 102 9.09 1.55 38.57
C ALA A 102 8.09 0.81 37.67
N ASP A 103 6.83 1.25 37.62
CA ASP A 103 5.82 0.56 36.81
C ASP A 103 6.09 0.73 35.31
N VAL A 104 6.61 1.92 34.93
CA VAL A 104 7.00 2.27 33.57
C VAL A 104 8.39 2.92 33.59
N VAL A 105 9.28 2.46 32.71
CA VAL A 105 10.52 3.20 32.37
C VAL A 105 10.37 3.74 30.95
N TYR A 106 10.32 5.07 30.83
CA TYR A 106 10.15 5.77 29.56
C TYR A 106 11.51 6.16 28.97
N GLN A 107 11.67 6.01 27.65
CA GLN A 107 12.95 6.21 26.94
C GLN A 107 14.09 5.29 27.45
N ALA A 108 13.73 4.06 27.84
CA ALA A 108 14.65 3.08 28.38
C ALA A 108 15.85 2.84 27.44
N THR A 109 17.04 3.09 27.96
CA THR A 109 18.28 3.03 27.17
C THR A 109 19.06 1.77 27.48
N PHE A 110 19.46 1.05 26.44
CA PHE A 110 20.34 -0.10 26.53
C PHE A 110 21.68 0.20 25.89
N PHE A 111 22.77 -0.21 26.53
CA PHE A 111 24.10 -0.15 25.95
C PHE A 111 25.00 -1.26 26.52
N ASP A 112 25.59 -2.07 25.65
CA ASP A 112 26.53 -3.15 26.03
C ASP A 112 27.96 -2.96 25.47
N GLY A 113 28.21 -1.82 24.84
CA GLY A 113 29.46 -1.50 24.16
C GLY A 113 29.51 -1.90 22.67
N THR A 114 28.57 -2.72 22.19
CA THR A 114 28.42 -3.12 20.78
C THR A 114 27.08 -2.66 20.22
N TRP A 115 26.01 -2.86 20.98
CA TRP A 115 24.65 -2.50 20.65
C TRP A 115 24.17 -1.39 21.57
N ARG A 116 23.44 -0.44 20.98
CA ARG A 116 22.61 0.53 21.69
C ARG A 116 21.15 0.35 21.31
N GLY A 117 20.25 0.65 22.23
CA GLY A 117 18.82 0.67 21.97
C GLY A 117 18.13 1.73 22.83
N HIS A 118 17.08 2.32 22.30
CA HIS A 118 16.17 3.19 23.03
C HIS A 118 14.78 2.58 22.81
N ALA A 119 14.31 1.84 23.80
CA ALA A 119 12.94 1.37 23.79
C ALA A 119 12.07 2.51 24.31
N ASP A 120 10.94 2.77 23.65
CA ASP A 120 10.04 3.83 24.09
C ASP A 120 9.59 3.55 25.53
N PHE A 121 9.23 2.30 25.85
CA PHE A 121 8.76 1.91 27.18
C PHE A 121 9.25 0.52 27.63
N LEU A 122 9.54 0.41 28.92
CA LEU A 122 9.55 -0.86 29.65
C LEU A 122 8.38 -0.91 30.63
N LEU A 123 7.56 -1.94 30.52
CA LEU A 123 6.38 -2.13 31.35
C LEU A 123 6.66 -3.22 32.39
N ARG A 124 6.48 -2.91 33.67
CA ARG A 124 6.62 -3.90 34.75
C ARG A 124 5.47 -4.89 34.72
N VAL A 125 5.80 -6.17 34.87
CA VAL A 125 4.87 -7.29 34.99
C VAL A 125 5.19 -8.07 36.26
N ASP A 126 4.29 -8.01 37.22
CA ASP A 126 4.37 -8.83 38.43
C ASP A 126 4.10 -10.30 38.08
N SER A 127 5.08 -11.16 38.33
CA SER A 127 5.02 -12.59 38.03
C SER A 127 5.84 -13.40 39.04
N PRO A 128 5.17 -14.15 39.94
CA PRO A 128 5.85 -15.08 40.84
C PRO A 128 6.56 -16.23 40.11
N GLU A 129 6.05 -16.61 38.93
CA GLU A 129 6.55 -17.72 38.11
C GLU A 129 7.73 -17.28 37.22
N ARG A 130 7.71 -16.04 36.69
CA ARG A 130 8.78 -15.45 35.88
C ARG A 130 9.49 -14.32 36.64
N ARG A 131 10.38 -14.72 37.54
CA ARG A 131 11.12 -13.81 38.42
C ARG A 131 12.35 -13.26 37.69
N SER A 132 12.54 -11.95 37.73
CA SER A 132 13.82 -11.33 37.39
C SER A 132 14.84 -11.46 38.52
N ILE A 133 16.05 -10.97 38.29
CA ILE A 133 17.08 -10.84 39.32
C ILE A 133 16.69 -9.90 40.48
N TRP A 134 15.66 -9.07 40.34
CA TRP A 134 15.25 -8.10 41.38
C TRP A 134 14.05 -8.53 42.21
N GLY A 135 13.28 -9.55 41.78
CA GLY A 135 12.10 -9.95 42.54
C GLY A 135 11.06 -10.75 41.73
N PRO A 136 9.85 -10.90 42.27
CA PRO A 136 8.72 -11.57 41.61
C PRO A 136 8.06 -10.68 40.55
N TYR A 137 8.88 -9.98 39.77
CA TYR A 137 8.47 -9.15 38.64
C TYR A 137 9.56 -9.16 37.58
N HIS A 138 9.20 -8.81 36.36
CA HIS A 138 10.10 -8.58 35.24
C HIS A 138 9.54 -7.45 34.38
N TYR A 139 10.28 -7.03 33.36
CA TYR A 139 9.83 -6.02 32.41
C TYR A 139 9.61 -6.64 31.04
N GLU A 140 8.63 -6.10 30.33
CA GLU A 140 8.37 -6.34 28.92
C GLU A 140 8.56 -5.05 28.12
N VAL A 141 8.94 -5.15 26.86
CA VAL A 141 9.19 -3.99 25.99
C VAL A 141 7.90 -3.57 25.31
N ALA A 142 7.61 -2.27 25.31
CA ALA A 142 6.57 -1.66 24.49
C ALA A 142 7.16 -0.53 23.62
N ASP A 143 6.81 -0.52 22.35
CA ASP A 143 7.26 0.47 21.38
C ASP A 143 6.06 1.07 20.66
N THR A 144 6.06 2.37 20.44
CA THR A 144 4.98 3.10 19.78
C THR A 144 5.26 3.20 18.28
N LYS A 145 4.22 3.03 17.47
CA LYS A 145 4.32 3.06 16.01
C LYS A 145 3.09 3.73 15.42
N LEU A 146 3.27 4.71 14.54
CA LEU A 146 2.17 5.39 13.83
C LEU A 146 1.35 4.46 12.94
N ALA A 147 1.94 3.34 12.49
CA ALA A 147 1.23 2.36 11.68
C ALA A 147 0.05 1.75 12.46
N ARG A 148 -1.02 1.43 11.74
CA ARG A 148 -2.23 0.76 12.28
C ARG A 148 -2.14 -0.76 12.29
N HIS A 149 -1.00 -1.29 11.86
CA HIS A 149 -0.68 -2.72 11.88
C HIS A 149 0.80 -2.89 12.20
N VAL A 150 1.14 -4.03 12.80
CA VAL A 150 2.52 -4.32 13.18
C VAL A 150 3.34 -4.66 11.93
N LYS A 151 4.40 -3.89 11.67
CA LYS A 151 5.39 -4.20 10.62
C LYS A 151 6.48 -5.13 11.15
N ALA A 152 6.99 -6.02 10.29
CA ALA A 152 8.08 -6.94 10.64
C ALA A 152 9.34 -6.20 11.13
N SER A 153 9.64 -5.03 10.58
CA SER A 153 10.76 -4.18 11.03
C SER A 153 10.62 -3.71 12.47
N ALA A 154 9.40 -3.37 12.93
CA ALA A 154 9.14 -2.99 14.31
C ALA A 154 9.37 -4.18 15.26
N ILE A 155 8.91 -5.38 14.89
CA ILE A 155 9.14 -6.60 15.68
C ILE A 155 10.63 -6.86 15.84
N LEU A 156 11.42 -6.77 14.76
CA LEU A 156 12.87 -6.97 14.81
C LEU A 156 13.58 -5.93 15.67
N GLN A 157 13.13 -4.67 15.62
CA GLN A 157 13.64 -3.62 16.49
C GLN A 157 13.41 -3.95 17.96
N ILE A 158 12.18 -4.32 18.32
CA ILE A 158 11.83 -4.68 19.70
C ILE A 158 12.57 -5.94 20.15
N CYS A 159 12.74 -6.95 19.29
CA CYS A 159 13.56 -8.13 19.58
C CYS A 159 15.00 -7.74 19.96
N SER A 160 15.56 -6.70 19.34
CA SER A 160 16.88 -6.20 19.71
C SER A 160 16.94 -5.61 21.11
N TYR A 161 15.86 -5.00 21.58
CA TYR A 161 15.76 -4.49 22.95
C TYR A 161 15.54 -5.64 23.94
N ILE A 162 14.73 -6.62 23.56
CA ILE A 162 14.46 -7.81 24.36
C ILE A 162 15.73 -8.64 24.60
N ASP A 163 16.60 -8.80 23.60
CA ASP A 163 17.89 -9.49 23.75
C ASP A 163 18.76 -8.84 24.85
N GLN A 164 18.76 -7.51 24.91
CA GLN A 164 19.45 -6.76 25.97
C GLN A 164 18.75 -6.88 27.32
N LEU A 165 17.43 -6.75 27.32
CA LEU A 165 16.60 -6.81 28.50
C LEU A 165 16.72 -8.20 29.18
N GLU A 166 16.62 -9.29 28.43
CA GLU A 166 16.79 -10.67 28.90
C GLU A 166 18.15 -10.86 29.62
N ARG A 167 19.23 -10.31 29.04
CA ARG A 167 20.57 -10.32 29.65
C ARG A 167 20.63 -9.54 30.97
N ILE A 168 19.94 -8.40 31.05
CA ILE A 168 19.97 -7.50 32.22
C ILE A 168 19.14 -8.08 33.36
N GLN A 169 17.89 -8.47 33.10
CA GLN A 169 16.95 -8.89 34.14
C GLN A 169 17.03 -10.40 34.46
N GLY A 170 17.77 -11.17 33.66
CA GLY A 170 18.01 -12.61 33.84
C GLY A 170 16.85 -13.53 33.44
N VAL A 171 15.78 -12.98 32.87
CA VAL A 171 14.61 -13.72 32.40
C VAL A 171 14.10 -13.13 31.08
N ARG A 172 13.65 -14.02 30.18
CA ARG A 172 13.04 -13.64 28.91
C ARG A 172 11.61 -13.11 29.13
N PRO A 173 11.27 -11.91 28.61
CA PRO A 173 9.89 -11.43 28.52
C PRO A 173 9.00 -12.44 27.79
N GLU A 174 7.76 -12.65 28.25
CA GLU A 174 6.85 -13.56 27.54
C GLU A 174 6.26 -12.88 26.31
N TRP A 175 6.01 -11.57 26.42
CA TRP A 175 5.39 -10.76 25.38
C TRP A 175 6.22 -9.54 25.02
N LEU A 176 5.99 -9.09 23.79
CA LEU A 176 6.39 -7.78 23.31
C LEU A 176 5.12 -7.04 22.91
N HIS A 177 5.14 -5.71 23.07
CA HIS A 177 3.98 -4.86 22.86
C HIS A 177 4.26 -3.82 21.79
N VAL A 178 3.30 -3.61 20.90
CA VAL A 178 3.36 -2.55 19.89
C VAL A 178 2.13 -1.67 20.06
N ALA A 179 2.33 -0.45 20.56
CA ALA A 179 1.28 0.54 20.66
C ALA A 179 1.09 1.19 19.29
N LEU A 180 0.05 0.77 18.58
CA LEU A 180 -0.26 1.20 17.22
C LEU A 180 -0.91 2.58 17.20
N GLY A 181 -0.78 3.27 16.08
CA GLY A 181 -1.49 4.51 15.78
C GLY A 181 -2.96 4.22 15.45
N GLY A 182 -3.72 5.29 15.21
CA GLY A 182 -5.17 5.22 14.98
C GLY A 182 -5.97 5.48 16.25
N SER A 183 -7.22 5.89 16.06
CA SER A 183 -8.14 6.26 17.15
C SER A 183 -8.48 5.08 18.06
N ALA A 184 -8.34 3.86 17.56
CA ALA A 184 -8.59 2.63 18.32
C ALA A 184 -7.57 2.39 19.45
N ARG A 185 -6.45 3.13 19.49
CA ARG A 185 -5.38 3.03 20.51
C ARG A 185 -4.95 1.59 20.82
N THR A 186 -4.87 0.77 19.78
CA THR A 186 -4.64 -0.67 19.92
C THR A 186 -3.20 -0.94 20.36
N VAL A 187 -3.04 -1.79 21.37
CA VAL A 187 -1.74 -2.34 21.76
C VAL A 187 -1.70 -3.81 21.37
N GLU A 188 -0.96 -4.11 20.32
CA GLU A 188 -0.76 -5.48 19.85
C GLU A 188 0.25 -6.20 20.74
N ARG A 189 -0.12 -7.41 21.16
CA ARG A 189 0.66 -8.23 22.08
C ARG A 189 1.10 -9.51 21.37
N LEU A 190 2.41 -9.63 21.14
CA LEU A 190 2.99 -10.72 20.36
C LEU A 190 3.94 -11.57 21.22
N ARG A 191 3.94 -12.89 21.02
CA ARG A 191 4.82 -13.78 21.80
C ARG A 191 6.27 -13.63 21.35
N VAL A 192 7.16 -13.41 22.29
CA VAL A 192 8.59 -13.21 22.01
C VAL A 192 9.22 -14.41 21.31
N ASP A 193 8.85 -15.62 21.73
CA ASP A 193 9.46 -16.86 21.23
C ASP A 193 9.14 -17.16 19.76
N ASP A 194 8.10 -16.53 19.20
CA ASP A 194 7.73 -16.70 17.78
C ASP A 194 8.74 -15.99 16.84
N TYR A 195 9.52 -15.02 17.35
CA TYR A 195 10.37 -14.15 16.53
C TYR A 195 11.87 -14.22 16.87
N MET A 196 12.22 -14.53 18.13
CA MET A 196 13.62 -14.44 18.58
C MET A 196 14.59 -15.37 17.85
N ALA A 197 14.11 -16.49 17.29
CA ALA A 197 14.95 -17.37 16.47
C ALA A 197 15.40 -16.68 15.17
N TYR A 198 14.47 -16.04 14.47
CA TYR A 198 14.75 -15.29 13.26
C TYR A 198 15.61 -14.05 13.56
N TYR A 199 15.29 -13.30 14.63
CA TYR A 199 16.10 -12.16 15.08
C TYR A 199 17.56 -12.54 15.30
N ARG A 200 17.84 -13.62 16.06
CA ARG A 200 19.21 -14.08 16.31
C ARG A 200 19.93 -14.41 15.01
N SER A 201 19.29 -15.13 14.09
CA SER A 201 19.87 -15.43 12.78
C SER A 201 20.18 -14.16 11.97
N ALA A 202 19.28 -13.16 11.98
CA ALA A 202 19.51 -11.89 11.30
C ALA A 202 20.65 -11.10 11.93
N ARG A 203 20.65 -10.96 13.26
CA ARG A 203 21.70 -10.30 14.05
C ARG A 203 23.06 -10.93 13.79
N ASP A 204 23.16 -12.25 13.83
CA ASP A 204 24.42 -12.96 13.67
C ASP A 204 24.97 -12.80 12.24
N ARG A 205 24.11 -12.81 11.21
CA ARG A 205 24.51 -12.48 9.83
C ARG A 205 25.00 -11.03 9.71
N PHE A 206 24.27 -10.08 10.29
CA PHE A 206 24.68 -8.67 10.29
C PHE A 206 26.05 -8.47 10.96
N LEU A 207 26.24 -9.06 12.15
CA LEU A 207 27.52 -8.98 12.86
C LEU A 207 28.66 -9.64 12.09
N ALA A 208 28.40 -10.76 11.41
CA ALA A 208 29.38 -11.39 10.53
C ALA A 208 29.78 -10.48 9.37
N THR A 209 28.82 -9.80 8.74
CA THR A 209 29.06 -8.80 7.68
C THR A 209 29.86 -7.60 8.20
N MET A 210 29.58 -7.14 9.43
CA MET A 210 30.31 -6.03 10.04
C MET A 210 31.72 -6.41 10.51
N ALA A 211 31.93 -7.67 10.90
CA ALA A 211 33.22 -8.22 11.31
C ALA A 211 34.11 -8.63 10.12
N ASP A 212 33.59 -8.60 8.90
CA ASP A 212 34.34 -8.93 7.69
C ASP A 212 35.61 -8.05 7.58
N GLN A 213 36.76 -8.71 7.43
CA GLN A 213 38.07 -8.08 7.35
C GLN A 213 38.38 -7.50 5.97
N VAL A 214 37.51 -7.74 4.98
CA VAL A 214 37.60 -7.04 3.70
C VAL A 214 37.48 -5.54 3.94
N ALA A 215 38.52 -4.80 3.57
CA ALA A 215 38.55 -3.34 3.73
C ALA A 215 37.37 -2.70 3.00
N ALA A 216 36.72 -1.75 3.68
CA ALA A 216 35.66 -0.96 3.05
C ALA A 216 36.21 -0.23 1.82
N THR A 217 35.36 -0.06 0.80
CA THR A 217 35.69 0.63 -0.44
C THR A 217 34.61 1.64 -0.76
N TYR A 218 34.95 2.71 -1.47
CA TYR A 218 34.00 3.66 -2.02
C TYR A 218 34.29 3.93 -3.50
N PRO A 219 33.34 3.68 -4.42
CA PRO A 219 32.03 3.06 -4.18
C PRO A 219 32.16 1.62 -3.64
N PRO A 220 31.17 1.09 -2.89
CA PRO A 220 31.25 -0.25 -2.35
C PRO A 220 31.48 -1.33 -3.41
N ALA A 221 32.46 -2.19 -3.18
CA ALA A 221 32.70 -3.41 -3.95
C ALA A 221 31.75 -4.54 -3.51
N GLY A 222 31.35 -5.40 -4.45
CA GLY A 222 30.54 -6.60 -4.16
C GLY A 222 29.04 -6.36 -3.95
N THR A 223 28.60 -5.11 -3.83
CA THR A 223 27.17 -4.74 -3.78
C THR A 223 26.83 -3.65 -4.79
N TYR A 224 25.57 -3.59 -5.21
CA TYR A 224 25.06 -2.60 -6.15
C TYR A 224 23.85 -1.87 -5.55
N PRO A 225 23.64 -0.57 -5.83
CA PRO A 225 22.46 0.17 -5.39
C PRO A 225 21.19 -0.23 -6.15
N GLU A 226 20.77 -1.48 -5.98
CA GLU A 226 19.47 -1.96 -6.42
C GLU A 226 18.33 -1.11 -5.83
N PRO A 227 17.32 -0.68 -6.62
CA PRO A 227 16.15 0.02 -6.06
C PRO A 227 15.36 -0.94 -5.17
N VAL A 228 15.03 -0.47 -3.96
CA VAL A 228 14.26 -1.19 -2.93
C VAL A 228 13.34 -0.19 -2.23
N GLU A 229 12.26 -0.65 -1.60
CA GLU A 229 11.30 0.20 -0.86
C GLU A 229 11.99 1.14 0.13
N HIS A 230 13.04 0.69 0.82
CA HIS A 230 13.78 1.51 1.78
C HIS A 230 14.45 2.75 1.17
N CYS A 231 14.59 2.83 -0.16
CA CYS A 231 15.10 4.03 -0.84
C CYS A 231 14.26 5.28 -0.55
N ASP A 232 12.97 5.13 -0.27
CA ASP A 232 12.04 6.22 0.00
C ASP A 232 12.38 6.99 1.28
N VAL A 233 13.07 6.36 2.23
CA VAL A 233 13.51 7.01 3.48
C VAL A 233 15.05 7.04 3.63
N CYS A 234 15.77 6.37 2.72
CA CYS A 234 17.21 6.24 2.79
C CYS A 234 17.92 7.56 2.46
N ARG A 235 18.88 7.94 3.31
CA ARG A 235 19.71 9.15 3.10
C ARG A 235 20.65 9.06 1.90
N TRP A 236 21.00 7.84 1.45
CA TRP A 236 21.91 7.61 0.33
C TRP A 236 21.20 7.54 -1.02
N ALA A 237 19.87 7.65 -1.05
CA ALA A 237 19.07 7.42 -2.24
C ALA A 237 19.51 8.27 -3.45
N ALA A 238 19.84 9.55 -3.25
CA ALA A 238 20.29 10.44 -4.32
C ALA A 238 21.62 9.97 -4.96
N GLU A 239 22.59 9.54 -4.14
CA GLU A 239 23.87 9.00 -4.63
C GLU A 239 23.65 7.66 -5.35
N CYS A 240 22.79 6.81 -4.81
CA CYS A 240 22.39 5.55 -5.44
C CYS A 240 21.73 5.79 -6.81
N VAL A 241 20.80 6.74 -6.92
CA VAL A 241 20.17 7.15 -8.19
C VAL A 241 21.21 7.65 -9.17
N LYS A 242 22.13 8.51 -8.71
CA LYS A 242 23.21 9.03 -9.54
C LYS A 242 24.06 7.90 -10.11
N ARG A 243 24.51 6.97 -9.26
CA ARG A 243 25.30 5.81 -9.70
C ARG A 243 24.55 4.96 -10.72
N ARG A 244 23.26 4.66 -10.48
CA ARG A 244 22.43 3.93 -11.45
C ARG A 244 22.34 4.61 -12.81
N ARG A 245 22.32 5.94 -12.85
CA ARG A 245 22.33 6.73 -14.09
C ARG A 245 23.69 6.71 -14.78
N ASP A 246 24.76 6.91 -14.02
CA ASP A 246 26.13 6.89 -14.55
C ASP A 246 26.49 5.52 -15.14
N ASP A 247 26.02 4.45 -14.52
CA ASP A 247 26.24 3.07 -14.95
C ASP A 247 25.29 2.61 -16.08
N ASP A 248 24.37 3.46 -16.53
CA ASP A 248 23.29 3.13 -17.47
C ASP A 248 22.48 1.88 -17.04
N HIS A 249 22.22 1.76 -15.74
CA HIS A 249 21.72 0.53 -15.16
C HIS A 249 20.32 0.15 -15.65
N LEU A 250 20.06 -1.16 -15.75
CA LEU A 250 18.77 -1.68 -16.21
C LEU A 250 17.57 -1.19 -15.40
N SER A 251 17.73 -0.81 -14.12
CA SER A 251 16.63 -0.25 -13.30
C SER A 251 15.99 1.03 -13.87
N LEU A 252 16.62 1.66 -14.86
CA LEU A 252 16.06 2.81 -15.56
C LEU A 252 15.01 2.41 -16.62
N VAL A 253 14.96 1.13 -17.00
CA VAL A 253 13.98 0.62 -17.96
C VAL A 253 12.63 0.49 -17.26
N ALA A 254 11.60 1.16 -17.79
CA ALA A 254 10.29 1.14 -17.15
C ALA A 254 9.71 -0.28 -17.08
N GLY A 255 9.22 -0.66 -15.89
CA GLY A 255 8.54 -1.96 -15.70
C GLY A 255 9.43 -3.19 -15.73
N ILE A 256 10.77 -3.06 -15.73
CA ILE A 256 11.66 -4.20 -15.59
C ILE A 256 11.75 -4.66 -14.13
N SER A 257 11.58 -5.96 -13.89
CA SER A 257 11.66 -6.53 -12.53
C SER A 257 13.12 -6.72 -12.07
N ALA A 258 13.37 -6.75 -10.76
CA ALA A 258 14.69 -7.08 -10.21
C ALA A 258 15.24 -8.42 -10.71
N ARG A 259 14.35 -9.41 -10.84
CA ARG A 259 14.65 -10.75 -11.36
C ARG A 259 15.14 -10.71 -12.81
N GLN A 260 14.44 -9.99 -13.70
CA GLN A 260 14.88 -9.81 -15.09
C GLN A 260 16.23 -9.11 -15.17
N ARG A 261 16.47 -8.12 -14.31
CA ARG A 261 17.76 -7.41 -14.27
C ARG A 261 18.91 -8.32 -13.86
N GLY A 262 18.71 -9.14 -12.83
CA GLY A 262 19.68 -10.16 -12.42
C GLY A 262 19.98 -11.14 -13.55
N ALA A 263 18.95 -11.73 -14.15
CA ALA A 263 19.10 -12.71 -15.23
C ALA A 263 19.79 -12.12 -16.47
N LEU A 264 19.47 -10.88 -16.88
CA LEU A 264 20.13 -10.21 -18.00
C LEU A 264 21.60 -9.90 -17.70
N THR A 265 21.90 -9.45 -16.48
CA THR A 265 23.26 -9.15 -16.04
C THR A 265 24.15 -10.40 -16.06
N GLU A 266 23.64 -11.54 -15.62
CA GLU A 266 24.33 -12.84 -15.70
C GLU A 266 24.67 -13.25 -17.14
N ARG A 267 23.92 -12.73 -18.11
CA ARG A 267 24.14 -12.94 -19.55
C ARG A 267 24.97 -11.84 -20.21
N GLY A 268 25.53 -10.93 -19.43
CA GLY A 268 26.35 -9.81 -19.93
C GLY A 268 25.56 -8.62 -20.47
N VAL A 269 24.24 -8.59 -20.29
CA VAL A 269 23.36 -7.47 -20.65
C VAL A 269 23.08 -6.66 -19.39
N GLY A 270 24.00 -5.78 -19.01
CA GLY A 270 23.94 -5.03 -17.74
C GLY A 270 23.43 -3.59 -17.84
N THR A 271 23.21 -3.08 -19.06
CA THR A 271 22.84 -1.67 -19.28
C THR A 271 21.57 -1.52 -20.09
N LEU A 272 20.88 -0.38 -19.93
CA LEU A 272 19.72 -0.02 -20.74
C LEU A 272 20.10 0.03 -22.22
N GLU A 273 21.26 0.58 -22.57
CA GLU A 273 21.74 0.57 -23.96
C GLU A 273 21.94 -0.84 -24.50
N ALA A 274 22.60 -1.73 -23.75
CA ALA A 274 22.82 -3.11 -24.16
C ALA A 274 21.51 -3.87 -24.32
N LEU A 275 20.53 -3.63 -23.44
CA LEU A 275 19.20 -4.22 -23.57
C LEU A 275 18.45 -3.64 -24.77
N GLY A 276 18.49 -2.33 -25.00
CA GLY A 276 17.80 -1.68 -26.12
C GLY A 276 18.31 -2.12 -27.49
N ASP A 277 19.63 -2.36 -27.60
CA ASP A 277 20.27 -2.86 -28.83
C ASP A 277 20.30 -4.40 -28.90
N LEU A 278 19.70 -5.12 -27.94
CA LEU A 278 19.72 -6.58 -27.89
C LEU A 278 18.95 -7.20 -29.07
N ALA A 279 19.65 -8.08 -29.80
CA ALA A 279 19.03 -8.92 -30.83
C ALA A 279 18.25 -10.07 -30.20
N LEU A 280 17.04 -10.31 -30.70
CA LEU A 280 16.16 -11.39 -30.29
C LEU A 280 15.96 -12.40 -31.43
N PRO A 281 15.65 -13.67 -31.14
CA PRO A 281 15.52 -14.25 -29.80
C PRO A 281 16.89 -14.50 -29.14
N MET A 282 16.90 -14.57 -27.81
CA MET A 282 18.10 -14.92 -27.04
C MET A 282 18.26 -16.45 -27.00
N ASP A 283 19.47 -16.95 -27.33
CA ASP A 283 19.81 -18.38 -27.26
C ASP A 283 21.02 -18.63 -26.34
N PRO A 284 20.87 -19.40 -25.25
CA PRO A 284 19.62 -20.01 -24.77
C PRO A 284 18.69 -18.97 -24.14
N ARG A 285 17.41 -19.35 -23.97
CA ARG A 285 16.37 -18.48 -23.39
C ARG A 285 16.78 -17.96 -22.01
N LEU A 286 16.29 -16.77 -21.67
CA LEU A 286 16.50 -16.16 -20.37
C LEU A 286 15.70 -16.92 -19.31
N ASP A 287 16.38 -17.43 -18.29
CA ASP A 287 15.75 -18.30 -17.30
C ASP A 287 14.63 -17.58 -16.54
N GLY A 288 13.48 -18.25 -16.44
CA GLY A 288 12.27 -17.73 -15.80
C GLY A 288 11.60 -16.55 -16.51
N THR A 289 12.08 -16.10 -17.66
CA THR A 289 11.46 -15.01 -18.42
C THR A 289 10.94 -15.55 -19.76
N SER A 290 9.65 -15.36 -20.03
CA SER A 290 9.07 -15.74 -21.32
C SER A 290 9.67 -14.94 -22.47
N ALA A 291 9.55 -15.45 -23.70
CA ALA A 291 10.07 -14.74 -24.88
C ALA A 291 9.36 -13.39 -25.05
N GLU A 292 8.06 -13.36 -24.82
CA GLU A 292 7.19 -12.18 -24.89
C GLU A 292 7.57 -11.17 -23.80
N ALA A 293 7.87 -11.63 -22.58
CA ALA A 293 8.31 -10.74 -21.51
C ALA A 293 9.67 -10.10 -21.80
N LEU A 294 10.62 -10.87 -22.36
CA LEU A 294 11.91 -10.35 -22.78
C LEU A 294 11.76 -9.34 -23.93
N GLU A 295 10.94 -9.64 -24.93
CA GLU A 295 10.63 -8.73 -26.03
C GLU A 295 10.08 -7.39 -25.52
N ARG A 296 9.13 -7.42 -24.58
CA ARG A 296 8.54 -6.20 -24.02
C ARG A 296 9.57 -5.30 -23.31
N ILE A 297 10.42 -5.86 -22.44
CA ILE A 297 11.43 -5.07 -21.73
C ILE A 297 12.55 -4.60 -22.65
N ARG A 298 12.91 -5.41 -23.67
CA ARG A 298 13.86 -5.04 -24.73
C ARG A 298 13.35 -3.84 -25.50
N ASP A 299 12.11 -3.90 -25.98
CA ASP A 299 11.51 -2.80 -26.74
C ASP A 299 11.32 -1.53 -25.88
N GLN A 300 11.02 -1.69 -24.59
CA GLN A 300 10.97 -0.58 -23.63
C GLN A 300 12.33 0.09 -23.49
N ALA A 301 13.40 -0.69 -23.33
CA ALA A 301 14.76 -0.15 -23.33
C ALA A 301 15.11 0.52 -24.67
N ARG A 302 14.71 -0.06 -25.81
CA ARG A 302 14.94 0.50 -27.14
C ARG A 302 14.32 1.88 -27.30
N ILE A 303 13.04 2.06 -27.00
CA ILE A 303 12.40 3.37 -27.20
C ILE A 303 12.94 4.43 -26.22
N GLN A 304 13.32 4.04 -25.00
CA GLN A 304 14.01 4.92 -24.06
C GLN A 304 15.39 5.33 -24.58
N LEU A 305 16.14 4.39 -25.15
CA LEU A 305 17.44 4.63 -25.78
C LEU A 305 17.33 5.55 -27.00
N GLU A 306 16.31 5.34 -27.84
CA GLU A 306 16.02 6.21 -28.98
C GLU A 306 15.69 7.63 -28.53
N GLY A 307 14.80 7.79 -27.54
CA GLY A 307 14.47 9.10 -26.98
C GLY A 307 15.68 9.82 -26.40
N ARG A 308 16.56 9.09 -25.71
CA ARG A 308 17.85 9.59 -25.22
C ARG A 308 18.78 10.01 -26.36
N ARG A 309 18.94 9.17 -27.38
CA ARG A 309 19.84 9.42 -28.54
C ARG A 309 19.37 10.62 -29.37
N THR A 310 18.05 10.81 -29.54
CA THR A 310 17.50 11.92 -30.32
C THR A 310 17.25 13.19 -29.49
N GLY A 311 17.33 13.12 -28.16
CA GLY A 311 17.02 14.24 -27.27
C GLY A 311 15.55 14.67 -27.34
N SER A 312 14.65 13.75 -27.68
CA SER A 312 13.22 14.02 -27.90
C SER A 312 12.39 12.89 -27.34
N ASN A 313 11.29 13.20 -26.65
CA ASN A 313 10.36 12.18 -26.17
C ASN A 313 9.71 11.43 -27.34
N ARG A 314 9.65 10.11 -27.24
CA ARG A 314 9.09 9.19 -28.25
C ARG A 314 8.03 8.31 -27.61
N TYR A 315 7.00 7.99 -28.37
CA TYR A 315 6.07 6.92 -28.06
C TYR A 315 5.80 6.10 -29.31
N GLU A 316 5.30 4.88 -29.11
CA GLU A 316 4.77 4.01 -30.15
C GLU A 316 3.53 3.30 -29.64
N LEU A 317 2.58 3.05 -30.54
CA LEU A 317 1.37 2.30 -30.21
C LEU A 317 1.66 0.80 -30.16
N LEU A 318 1.05 0.12 -29.20
CA LEU A 318 1.01 -1.33 -29.14
C LEU A 318 -0.09 -1.81 -30.08
N LEU A 319 0.33 -2.40 -31.21
CA LEU A 319 -0.58 -2.88 -32.25
C LEU A 319 -1.03 -4.33 -31.95
N PRO A 320 -2.25 -4.72 -32.35
CA PRO A 320 -2.63 -6.13 -32.35
C PRO A 320 -1.74 -6.92 -33.32
N GLU A 321 -1.60 -8.22 -33.07
CA GLU A 321 -0.90 -9.10 -34.01
C GLU A 321 -1.55 -9.06 -35.41
N ALA A 322 -0.74 -9.27 -36.44
CA ALA A 322 -1.20 -9.18 -37.82
C ALA A 322 -2.39 -10.11 -38.08
N GLY A 323 -3.54 -9.51 -38.43
CA GLY A 323 -4.79 -10.22 -38.70
C GLY A 323 -5.67 -10.48 -37.47
N GLN A 324 -5.23 -10.12 -36.26
CA GLN A 324 -6.06 -10.17 -35.06
C GLN A 324 -6.88 -8.88 -34.89
N PRO A 325 -8.11 -8.96 -34.32
CA PRO A 325 -8.88 -7.77 -33.97
C PRO A 325 -8.24 -7.02 -32.80
N ILE A 326 -8.65 -5.77 -32.62
CA ILE A 326 -8.34 -5.00 -31.40
C ILE A 326 -9.15 -5.58 -30.25
N ASP A 327 -8.48 -5.89 -29.14
CA ASP A 327 -9.10 -6.39 -27.91
C ASP A 327 -10.01 -5.29 -27.30
N PRO A 328 -11.33 -5.51 -27.17
CA PRO A 328 -12.25 -4.51 -26.67
C PRO A 328 -12.11 -4.19 -25.18
N GLU A 329 -11.38 -5.00 -24.40
CA GLU A 329 -11.22 -4.81 -22.95
C GLU A 329 -9.84 -4.27 -22.55
N ARG A 330 -9.02 -3.84 -23.53
CA ARG A 330 -7.63 -3.42 -23.29
C ARG A 330 -7.22 -2.14 -23.98
N GLY A 331 -6.24 -1.47 -23.37
CA GLY A 331 -5.59 -0.29 -23.95
C GLY A 331 -6.61 0.77 -24.34
N LEU A 332 -6.45 1.34 -25.53
CA LEU A 332 -7.28 2.45 -25.96
C LEU A 332 -8.75 2.05 -26.09
N ALA A 333 -9.05 0.76 -26.32
CA ALA A 333 -10.41 0.26 -26.45
C ALA A 333 -11.24 0.41 -25.17
N THR A 334 -10.61 0.54 -23.99
CA THR A 334 -11.31 0.74 -22.73
C THR A 334 -11.83 2.16 -22.55
N LEU A 335 -11.45 3.09 -23.44
CA LEU A 335 -11.91 4.48 -23.37
C LEU A 335 -13.36 4.57 -23.89
N PRO A 336 -14.31 5.02 -23.05
CA PRO A 336 -15.68 5.28 -23.48
C PRO A 336 -15.74 6.45 -24.47
N PRO A 337 -16.84 6.61 -25.22
CA PRO A 337 -17.04 7.81 -26.02
C PRO A 337 -16.98 9.06 -25.14
N PRO A 338 -16.21 10.10 -25.53
CA PRO A 338 -16.25 11.40 -24.86
C PRO A 338 -17.67 11.94 -24.69
N SER A 339 -18.04 12.32 -23.47
CA SER A 339 -19.27 13.05 -23.18
C SER A 339 -18.99 14.49 -22.77
N PRO A 340 -19.85 15.48 -23.13
CA PRO A 340 -19.78 16.81 -22.52
C PRO A 340 -19.94 16.80 -21.00
N GLY A 341 -20.61 15.79 -20.43
CA GLY A 341 -20.75 15.62 -18.98
C GLY A 341 -19.58 14.95 -18.27
N ASP A 342 -18.51 14.58 -19.00
CA ASP A 342 -17.34 13.90 -18.44
C ASP A 342 -16.69 14.70 -17.31
N LEU A 343 -16.20 13.98 -16.29
CA LEU A 343 -15.57 14.53 -15.10
C LEU A 343 -14.15 14.00 -14.93
N PHE A 344 -13.28 14.79 -14.31
CA PHE A 344 -11.91 14.40 -13.97
C PHE A 344 -11.70 14.53 -12.47
N LEU A 345 -11.14 13.50 -11.84
CA LEU A 345 -11.07 13.36 -10.40
C LEU A 345 -9.62 13.21 -9.92
N ASP A 346 -9.28 13.94 -8.87
CA ASP A 346 -8.05 13.77 -8.10
C ASP A 346 -8.35 14.03 -6.61
N LEU A 347 -7.73 13.27 -5.70
CA LEU A 347 -7.96 13.36 -4.26
C LEU A 347 -6.64 13.57 -3.54
N GLU A 348 -6.65 14.43 -2.53
CA GLU A 348 -5.50 14.70 -1.66
C GLU A 348 -5.77 14.22 -0.25
N GLY A 349 -4.81 13.52 0.36
CA GLY A 349 -4.96 13.02 1.71
C GLY A 349 -3.65 12.84 2.47
N ASP A 350 -3.75 12.93 3.78
CA ASP A 350 -2.67 12.67 4.74
C ASP A 350 -3.00 11.43 5.57
N PRO A 351 -2.25 10.32 5.43
CA PRO A 351 -2.50 9.10 6.19
C PRO A 351 -2.23 9.22 7.70
N PHE A 352 -1.54 10.27 8.15
CA PHE A 352 -1.13 10.52 9.54
C PHE A 352 -1.99 11.56 10.26
N ALA A 353 -2.78 12.35 9.54
CA ALA A 353 -3.65 13.36 10.15
C ALA A 353 -4.73 12.71 11.03
N PHE A 354 -5.03 13.31 12.19
CA PHE A 354 -6.11 12.88 13.09
C PHE A 354 -6.10 11.39 13.48
N ASP A 355 -4.92 10.79 13.64
CA ASP A 355 -4.66 9.38 13.96
C ASP A 355 -5.07 8.35 12.90
N ASP A 356 -6.24 8.54 12.29
CA ASP A 356 -6.85 7.64 11.32
C ASP A 356 -6.71 8.12 9.87
N GLY A 357 -5.93 9.17 9.63
CA GLY A 357 -5.75 9.79 8.33
C GLY A 357 -6.99 10.55 7.86
N LEU A 358 -6.77 11.46 6.91
CA LEU A 358 -7.79 12.34 6.35
C LEU A 358 -7.49 12.60 4.87
N ASP A 359 -8.41 12.25 3.97
CA ASP A 359 -8.51 12.89 2.67
C ASP A 359 -9.11 14.28 2.87
N TYR A 360 -8.29 15.32 2.68
CA TYR A 360 -8.68 16.69 3.04
C TYR A 360 -9.26 17.48 1.87
N LEU A 361 -9.00 17.08 0.61
CA LEU A 361 -9.52 17.74 -0.59
C LEU A 361 -9.90 16.72 -1.66
N PHE A 362 -11.10 16.88 -2.22
CA PHE A 362 -11.53 16.18 -3.42
C PHE A 362 -11.73 17.17 -4.56
N GLY A 363 -10.92 17.06 -5.62
CA GLY A 363 -10.95 17.93 -6.79
C GLY A 363 -11.70 17.31 -7.95
N VAL A 364 -12.61 18.08 -8.56
CA VAL A 364 -13.33 17.66 -9.75
C VAL A 364 -13.31 18.75 -10.81
N MET A 365 -12.99 18.38 -12.06
CA MET A 365 -13.09 19.28 -13.21
C MET A 365 -14.16 18.80 -14.17
N GLU A 366 -14.99 19.73 -14.62
CA GLU A 366 -15.91 19.53 -15.74
C GLU A 366 -15.26 19.88 -17.09
N THR A 367 -15.78 19.35 -18.19
CA THR A 367 -15.25 19.65 -19.53
C THR A 367 -15.39 21.12 -19.96
N ASP A 368 -16.22 21.92 -19.29
CA ASP A 368 -16.36 23.35 -19.53
C ASP A 368 -15.30 24.20 -18.80
N GLY A 369 -14.43 23.56 -18.02
CA GLY A 369 -13.37 24.20 -17.23
C GLY A 369 -13.78 24.60 -15.81
N THR A 370 -15.00 24.26 -15.38
CA THR A 370 -15.44 24.49 -13.99
C THR A 370 -14.76 23.50 -13.05
N PHE A 371 -14.01 24.03 -12.09
CA PHE A 371 -13.37 23.26 -11.02
C PHE A 371 -14.18 23.33 -9.73
N HIS A 372 -14.34 22.17 -9.08
CA HIS A 372 -15.01 22.01 -7.80
C HIS A 372 -14.02 21.45 -6.78
N ALA A 373 -13.93 22.11 -5.63
CA ALA A 373 -13.13 21.68 -4.49
C ALA A 373 -14.05 21.32 -3.32
N PHE A 374 -14.07 20.04 -2.95
CA PHE A 374 -14.78 19.57 -1.75
C PHE A 374 -13.76 19.39 -0.63
N TRP A 375 -13.70 20.40 0.25
CA TRP A 375 -12.82 20.39 1.41
C TRP A 375 -13.46 19.66 2.58
N SER A 376 -12.68 18.83 3.29
CA SER A 376 -13.11 18.04 4.44
C SER A 376 -13.26 18.87 5.72
N ARG A 377 -14.08 19.93 5.64
CA ARG A 377 -14.35 20.86 6.72
C ARG A 377 -15.73 20.63 7.33
N ASP A 378 -15.81 20.80 8.64
CA ASP A 378 -17.09 20.82 9.35
C ASP A 378 -17.80 22.17 9.29
N ASP A 379 -18.96 22.26 9.95
CA ASP A 379 -19.78 23.47 10.00
C ASP A 379 -19.06 24.66 10.65
N SER A 380 -18.00 24.43 11.42
CA SER A 380 -17.15 25.47 12.00
C SER A 380 -16.04 25.94 11.04
N GLY A 381 -15.83 25.22 9.94
CA GLY A 381 -14.78 25.48 8.95
C GLY A 381 -13.45 24.79 9.26
N GLU A 382 -13.40 23.93 10.27
CA GLU A 382 -12.22 23.17 10.68
C GLU A 382 -12.17 21.79 10.01
N PHE A 383 -10.96 21.25 9.81
CA PHE A 383 -10.79 19.92 9.26
C PHE A 383 -11.11 18.86 10.30
N SER A 384 -11.95 17.89 9.94
CA SER A 384 -12.36 16.82 10.85
C SER A 384 -12.86 15.59 10.09
N LEU A 385 -12.99 14.47 10.80
CA LEU A 385 -13.55 13.24 10.23
C LEU A 385 -15.02 13.40 9.80
N ASP A 386 -15.79 14.25 10.47
CA ASP A 386 -17.16 14.59 10.04
C ASP A 386 -17.15 15.53 8.83
N GLY A 387 -16.15 16.42 8.73
CA GLY A 387 -15.88 17.18 7.51
C GLY A 387 -15.54 16.28 6.31
N GLU A 388 -14.67 15.27 6.48
CA GLU A 388 -14.34 14.28 5.44
C GLU A 388 -15.58 13.46 5.03
N ARG A 389 -16.41 13.04 6.00
CA ARG A 389 -17.69 12.40 5.71
C ARG A 389 -18.60 13.27 4.84
N ARG A 390 -18.79 14.54 5.20
CA ARG A 390 -19.63 15.49 4.45
C ARG A 390 -19.10 15.76 3.05
N ALA A 391 -17.79 15.96 2.93
CA ALA A 391 -17.15 16.21 1.63
C ALA A 391 -17.26 14.98 0.71
N PHE A 392 -17.11 13.77 1.24
CA PHE A 392 -17.36 12.52 0.51
C PHE A 392 -18.83 12.38 0.08
N GLU A 393 -19.77 12.65 0.99
CA GLU A 393 -21.22 12.61 0.66
C GLU A 393 -21.57 13.62 -0.43
N ALA A 394 -21.06 14.86 -0.32
CA ALA A 394 -21.28 15.92 -1.30
C ALA A 394 -20.68 15.56 -2.68
N LEU A 395 -19.48 14.98 -2.72
CA LEU A 395 -18.85 14.49 -3.94
C LEU A 395 -19.71 13.41 -4.62
N MET A 396 -20.19 12.43 -3.84
CA MET A 396 -21.03 11.36 -4.37
C MET A 396 -22.39 11.86 -4.85
N ASP A 397 -22.99 12.82 -4.14
CA ASP A 397 -24.24 13.46 -4.55
C ASP A 397 -24.06 14.29 -5.83
N PHE A 398 -22.92 14.97 -5.95
CA PHE A 398 -22.54 15.67 -7.18
C PHE A 398 -22.43 14.70 -8.36
N PHE A 399 -21.73 13.58 -8.20
CA PHE A 399 -21.64 12.55 -9.25
C PHE A 399 -23.02 12.00 -9.64
N ASP A 400 -23.87 11.68 -8.67
CA ASP A 400 -25.21 11.16 -8.93
C ASP A 400 -26.10 12.19 -9.65
N GLU A 401 -26.01 13.48 -9.29
CA GLU A 401 -26.69 14.55 -10.00
C GLU A 401 -26.26 14.63 -11.47
N ARG A 402 -24.95 14.56 -11.74
CA ARG A 402 -24.44 14.63 -13.12
C ARG A 402 -24.83 13.40 -13.91
N LEU A 403 -24.72 12.20 -13.33
CA LEU A 403 -25.10 10.94 -13.99
C LEU A 403 -26.59 10.90 -14.34
N ARG A 404 -27.45 11.48 -13.50
CA ARG A 404 -28.89 11.62 -13.79
C ARG A 404 -29.16 12.57 -14.96
N ALA A 405 -28.34 13.61 -15.12
CA ALA A 405 -28.45 14.56 -16.23
C ALA A 405 -27.85 14.01 -17.54
N ASP A 406 -26.76 13.24 -17.44
CA ASP A 406 -26.04 12.65 -18.55
C ASP A 406 -25.60 11.21 -18.22
N PRO A 407 -26.43 10.20 -18.56
CA PRO A 407 -26.12 8.79 -18.29
C PRO A 407 -24.90 8.25 -19.05
N ASP A 408 -24.42 8.96 -20.06
CA ASP A 408 -23.24 8.58 -20.85
C ASP A 408 -21.93 9.17 -20.29
N LEU A 409 -21.98 9.96 -19.21
CA LEU A 409 -20.79 10.56 -18.61
C LEU A 409 -19.89 9.52 -17.94
N HIS A 410 -18.59 9.80 -17.95
CA HIS A 410 -17.60 9.02 -17.23
C HIS A 410 -16.73 9.91 -16.32
N ILE A 411 -16.14 9.31 -15.30
CA ILE A 411 -15.27 9.95 -14.33
C ILE A 411 -13.86 9.38 -14.53
N TYR A 412 -12.94 10.19 -15.05
CA TYR A 412 -11.58 9.78 -15.33
C TYR A 412 -10.66 10.09 -14.14
N HIS A 413 -9.74 9.17 -13.88
CA HIS A 413 -8.75 9.30 -12.83
C HIS A 413 -7.42 8.65 -13.29
N TYR A 414 -6.33 8.89 -12.56
CA TYR A 414 -5.01 8.38 -12.92
C TYR A 414 -4.44 7.48 -11.82
N ALA A 415 -4.44 6.17 -12.07
CA ALA A 415 -3.97 5.12 -11.15
C ALA A 415 -5.04 4.69 -10.10
N PRO A 416 -4.78 3.69 -9.23
CA PRO A 416 -5.83 3.05 -8.44
C PRO A 416 -6.17 3.77 -7.13
N TYR A 417 -5.57 4.93 -6.84
CA TYR A 417 -5.76 5.60 -5.55
C TYR A 417 -7.20 6.06 -5.35
N GLU A 418 -7.79 6.75 -6.33
CA GLU A 418 -9.11 7.38 -6.18
C GLU A 418 -10.21 6.33 -5.98
N PRO A 419 -10.31 5.25 -6.78
CA PRO A 419 -11.27 4.18 -6.51
C PRO A 419 -11.03 3.49 -5.16
N THR A 420 -9.77 3.39 -4.72
CA THR A 420 -9.44 2.79 -3.41
C THR A 420 -9.89 3.70 -2.27
N ALA A 421 -9.67 5.01 -2.39
CA ALA A 421 -10.12 6.02 -1.44
C ALA A 421 -11.65 6.06 -1.37
N LEU A 422 -12.38 6.08 -2.50
CA LEU A 422 -13.84 6.03 -2.50
C LEU A 422 -14.39 4.78 -1.79
N LYS A 423 -13.78 3.61 -2.00
CA LYS A 423 -14.14 2.37 -1.29
C LYS A 423 -13.84 2.45 0.20
N ARG A 424 -12.67 3.01 0.56
CA ARG A 424 -12.26 3.22 1.95
C ARG A 424 -13.22 4.16 2.67
N LEU A 425 -13.52 5.32 2.09
CA LEU A 425 -14.42 6.34 2.65
C LEU A 425 -15.85 5.79 2.80
N MET A 426 -16.36 5.11 1.77
CA MET A 426 -17.63 4.38 1.84
C MET A 426 -17.64 3.36 2.99
N GLY A 427 -16.58 2.57 3.14
CA GLY A 427 -16.46 1.57 4.21
C GLY A 427 -16.33 2.20 5.61
N ARG A 428 -15.56 3.29 5.72
CA ARG A 428 -15.28 4.03 6.97
C ARG A 428 -16.56 4.68 7.51
N TYR A 429 -17.32 5.32 6.64
CA TYR A 429 -18.49 6.11 7.04
C TYR A 429 -19.83 5.37 6.89
N GLY A 430 -19.85 4.26 6.16
CA GLY A 430 -21.07 3.49 5.94
C GLY A 430 -22.15 4.25 5.16
N THR A 431 -21.74 5.20 4.31
CA THR A 431 -22.64 6.07 3.53
C THR A 431 -22.38 5.92 2.02
N ARG A 432 -23.37 6.26 1.19
CA ARG A 432 -23.31 6.24 -0.29
C ARG A 432 -22.84 4.91 -0.92
N GLU A 433 -23.09 3.79 -0.25
CA GLU A 433 -22.65 2.45 -0.69
C GLU A 433 -23.20 2.03 -2.06
N GLU A 434 -24.43 2.42 -2.39
CA GLU A 434 -25.02 2.16 -3.71
C GLU A 434 -24.39 3.01 -4.79
N GLY A 435 -24.14 4.30 -4.53
CA GLY A 435 -23.48 5.20 -5.47
C GLY A 435 -22.10 4.68 -5.87
N VAL A 436 -21.26 4.32 -4.90
CA VAL A 436 -19.91 3.77 -5.18
C VAL A 436 -19.98 2.44 -5.93
N ASP A 437 -20.91 1.55 -5.57
CA ASP A 437 -21.11 0.28 -6.29
C ASP A 437 -21.54 0.50 -7.74
N ASN A 438 -22.44 1.46 -7.99
CA ASN A 438 -22.91 1.78 -9.32
C ASN A 438 -21.76 2.32 -10.19
N LEU A 439 -20.96 3.26 -9.68
CA LEU A 439 -19.78 3.78 -10.40
C LEU A 439 -18.83 2.66 -10.83
N LEU A 440 -18.55 1.71 -9.93
CA LEU A 440 -17.63 0.58 -10.20
C LEU A 440 -18.25 -0.47 -11.12
N ARG A 441 -19.52 -0.83 -10.90
CA ARG A 441 -20.25 -1.84 -11.68
C ARG A 441 -20.48 -1.38 -13.11
N GLN A 442 -20.90 -0.12 -13.28
CA GLN A 442 -21.19 0.46 -14.58
C GLN A 442 -19.92 0.79 -15.36
N GLY A 443 -18.76 0.83 -14.70
CA GLY A 443 -17.51 1.22 -15.34
C GLY A 443 -17.44 2.73 -15.61
N THR A 444 -18.17 3.52 -14.82
CA THR A 444 -18.16 4.98 -14.88
C THR A 444 -16.78 5.54 -14.51
N LEU A 445 -16.08 4.89 -13.58
CA LEU A 445 -14.69 5.21 -13.25
C LEU A 445 -13.73 4.63 -14.31
N VAL A 446 -12.97 5.51 -14.97
CA VAL A 446 -12.05 5.15 -16.06
C VAL A 446 -10.60 5.43 -15.66
N ASP A 447 -9.83 4.35 -15.50
CA ASP A 447 -8.40 4.39 -15.18
C ASP A 447 -7.56 4.68 -16.43
N LEU A 448 -7.04 5.91 -16.53
CA LEU A 448 -6.20 6.33 -17.64
C LEU A 448 -4.79 5.73 -17.59
N LEU A 449 -4.25 5.39 -16.41
CA LEU A 449 -2.95 4.74 -16.31
C LEU A 449 -2.99 3.35 -16.93
N ARG A 450 -4.06 2.58 -16.68
CA ARG A 450 -4.29 1.29 -17.33
C ARG A 450 -4.36 1.46 -18.85
N ALA A 451 -5.15 2.43 -19.33
CA ALA A 451 -5.26 2.70 -20.75
C ALA A 451 -3.88 3.00 -21.36
N VAL A 452 -3.09 3.90 -20.77
CA VAL A 452 -1.74 4.24 -21.23
C VAL A 452 -0.83 3.00 -21.29
N ARG A 453 -0.68 2.25 -20.20
CA ARG A 453 0.26 1.11 -20.12
C ARG A 453 -0.08 -0.02 -21.10
N GLN A 454 -1.35 -0.18 -21.43
CA GLN A 454 -1.81 -1.21 -22.37
C GLN A 454 -1.86 -0.73 -23.84
N SER A 455 -1.69 0.58 -24.09
CA SER A 455 -1.85 1.18 -25.42
C SER A 455 -0.56 1.57 -26.08
N LEU A 456 0.42 2.00 -25.29
CA LEU A 456 1.61 2.61 -25.83
C LEU A 456 2.84 2.28 -25.01
N ARG A 457 3.96 2.31 -25.72
CA ARG A 457 5.29 2.31 -25.14
C ARG A 457 5.85 3.73 -25.25
N ALA A 458 6.40 4.27 -24.17
CA ALA A 458 6.93 5.63 -24.13
C ALA A 458 8.39 5.65 -23.67
N SER A 459 9.17 6.62 -24.14
CA SER A 459 10.57 6.85 -23.77
C SER A 459 10.70 7.49 -22.39
N VAL A 460 10.07 6.90 -21.37
CA VAL A 460 10.06 7.37 -19.98
C VAL A 460 10.57 6.28 -19.04
N GLU A 461 11.15 6.69 -17.91
CA GLU A 461 11.63 5.76 -16.86
C GLU A 461 10.47 5.21 -16.01
N SER A 462 9.32 5.90 -16.00
CA SER A 462 8.10 5.50 -15.29
C SER A 462 6.86 6.11 -15.95
N TYR A 463 5.73 5.44 -15.84
CA TYR A 463 4.43 5.91 -16.35
C TYR A 463 3.67 6.74 -15.30
N SER A 464 4.33 7.59 -14.52
CA SER A 464 3.61 8.58 -13.71
C SER A 464 3.08 9.69 -14.62
N ILE A 465 1.96 10.33 -14.25
CA ILE A 465 1.34 11.37 -15.09
C ILE A 465 2.34 12.50 -15.40
N LYS A 466 3.15 12.90 -14.41
CA LYS A 466 4.25 13.88 -14.53
C LYS A 466 5.27 13.54 -15.63
N LYS A 467 5.53 12.25 -15.88
CA LYS A 467 6.41 11.81 -16.98
C LYS A 467 5.68 11.75 -18.33
N MET A 468 4.36 11.63 -18.32
CA MET A 468 3.52 11.59 -19.51
C MET A 468 3.15 12.99 -20.04
N GLU A 469 3.11 14.01 -19.18
CA GLU A 469 2.76 15.43 -19.50
C GLU A 469 3.47 15.99 -20.74
N VAL A 470 4.71 15.57 -20.95
CA VAL A 470 5.52 15.97 -22.10
C VAL A 470 4.96 15.53 -23.46
N PHE A 471 4.14 14.48 -23.51
CA PHE A 471 3.57 13.94 -24.76
C PHE A 471 2.31 14.67 -25.20
N TYR A 472 1.59 15.28 -24.27
CA TYR A 472 0.39 16.07 -24.53
C TYR A 472 0.58 17.57 -24.25
N GLY A 473 1.83 18.00 -24.04
CA GLY A 473 2.22 19.41 -23.99
C GLY A 473 1.63 20.16 -22.80
N PHE A 474 1.49 19.50 -21.66
CA PHE A 474 0.97 20.13 -20.45
C PHE A 474 2.07 20.87 -19.69
N GLU A 475 1.80 22.13 -19.36
CA GLU A 475 2.63 22.97 -18.49
C GLU A 475 1.80 23.27 -17.24
N ARG A 476 2.32 22.90 -16.07
CA ARG A 476 1.69 23.13 -14.78
C ARG A 476 1.73 24.61 -14.40
N GLU A 477 0.68 25.09 -13.74
CA GLU A 477 0.67 26.44 -13.16
C GLU A 477 1.57 26.52 -11.92
N ILE A 478 1.66 25.45 -11.14
CA ILE A 478 2.54 25.34 -9.98
C ILE A 478 3.79 24.50 -10.31
N ASP A 479 4.99 25.05 -10.06
CA ASP A 479 6.23 24.28 -10.21
C ASP A 479 6.25 23.14 -9.18
N LEU A 480 6.50 21.92 -9.68
CA LEU A 480 6.67 20.70 -8.90
C LEU A 480 7.75 20.81 -7.80
N ARG A 481 8.67 21.77 -7.90
CA ARG A 481 9.70 22.05 -6.89
C ARG A 481 9.23 23.01 -5.80
N ASP A 482 8.28 23.89 -6.14
CA ASP A 482 7.75 24.91 -5.24
C ASP A 482 6.53 24.38 -4.47
N ALA A 483 5.82 23.40 -5.03
CA ALA A 483 4.97 22.50 -4.28
C ALA A 483 5.85 21.46 -3.57
N GLY A 484 6.18 21.70 -2.29
CA GLY A 484 6.37 20.55 -1.38
C GLY A 484 5.17 19.61 -1.50
N SER A 485 5.25 18.38 -0.99
CA SER A 485 4.05 17.54 -1.04
C SER A 485 2.86 18.25 -0.40
N SER A 486 1.69 18.05 -0.98
CA SER A 486 0.42 18.58 -0.48
C SER A 486 0.25 18.25 1.01
N ILE A 487 0.73 17.07 1.43
CA ILE A 487 0.85 16.63 2.83
C ILE A 487 1.68 17.60 3.68
N VAL A 488 2.88 18.00 3.23
CA VAL A 488 3.73 18.96 3.98
C VAL A 488 3.02 20.30 4.14
N ALA A 489 2.43 20.81 3.07
CA ALA A 489 1.70 22.08 3.12
C ALA A 489 0.49 22.01 4.06
N PHE A 490 -0.22 20.87 4.09
CA PHE A 490 -1.36 20.65 4.96
C PHE A 490 -0.96 20.54 6.43
N GLU A 491 0.10 19.79 6.75
CA GLU A 491 0.62 19.66 8.11
C GLU A 491 1.16 20.99 8.64
N GLN A 492 1.86 21.76 7.81
CA GLN A 492 2.27 23.13 8.16
C GLN A 492 1.07 24.03 8.46
N TRP A 493 -0.02 23.89 7.69
CA TRP A 493 -1.25 24.64 7.93
C TRP A 493 -1.94 24.23 9.25
N LEU A 494 -1.98 22.92 9.58
CA LEU A 494 -2.55 22.42 10.84
C LEU A 494 -1.83 22.99 12.07
N GLU A 495 -0.52 23.24 11.95
CA GLU A 495 0.32 23.79 13.02
C GLU A 495 0.14 25.30 13.27
N LEU A 496 -0.45 26.02 12.33
CA LEU A 496 -0.70 27.46 12.47
C LEU A 496 -1.75 27.72 13.56
N GLY A 497 -1.52 28.75 14.37
CA GLY A 497 -2.53 29.24 15.32
C GLY A 497 -3.75 29.84 14.60
N GLU A 498 -4.90 29.89 15.28
CA GLU A 498 -6.17 30.42 14.73
C GLU A 498 -6.02 31.84 14.11
N GLY A 499 -5.14 32.68 14.67
CA GLY A 499 -4.87 34.03 14.15
C GLY A 499 -3.95 34.09 12.92
N GLU A 500 -3.22 33.01 12.62
CA GLU A 500 -2.25 32.92 11.52
C GLU A 500 -2.86 32.25 10.27
N ARG A 501 -3.77 31.27 10.48
CA ARG A 501 -4.44 30.52 9.41
C ARG A 501 -5.13 31.39 8.33
N PRO A 502 -5.84 32.50 8.65
CA PRO A 502 -6.51 33.30 7.63
C PRO A 502 -5.57 34.00 6.64
N ALA A 503 -4.29 34.17 6.99
CA ALA A 503 -3.28 34.81 6.14
C ALA A 503 -2.39 33.80 5.40
N ALA A 504 -2.63 32.49 5.59
CA ALA A 504 -1.81 31.43 5.08
C ALA A 504 -2.25 30.99 3.68
N ASP A 505 -1.31 30.85 2.75
CA ASP A 505 -1.56 30.46 1.35
C ASP A 505 -1.46 28.95 1.11
N HIS A 506 -1.23 28.15 2.15
CA HIS A 506 -1.00 26.70 2.06
C HIS A 506 -2.17 25.97 1.38
N LEU A 507 -3.40 26.26 1.78
CA LEU A 507 -4.58 25.61 1.20
C LEU A 507 -4.85 26.06 -0.24
N GLU A 508 -4.53 27.31 -0.57
CA GLU A 508 -4.62 27.81 -1.95
C GLU A 508 -3.62 27.10 -2.87
N LYS A 509 -2.40 26.86 -2.37
CA LYS A 509 -1.38 26.08 -3.08
C LYS A 509 -1.79 24.63 -3.27
N ILE A 510 -2.37 24.00 -2.24
CA ILE A 510 -2.91 22.64 -2.33
C ILE A 510 -4.02 22.58 -3.38
N GLU A 511 -4.97 23.53 -3.36
CA GLU A 511 -6.07 23.56 -4.34
C GLU A 511 -5.56 23.72 -5.77
N ALA A 512 -4.60 24.62 -5.99
CA ALA A 512 -4.02 24.85 -7.30
C ALA A 512 -3.18 23.65 -7.79
N TYR A 513 -2.46 22.97 -6.90
CA TYR A 513 -1.74 21.74 -7.24
C TYR A 513 -2.70 20.61 -7.64
N ASN A 514 -3.76 20.39 -6.86
CA ASN A 514 -4.79 19.40 -7.17
C ASN A 514 -5.53 19.76 -8.48
N ARG A 515 -5.83 21.04 -8.71
CA ARG A 515 -6.39 21.52 -10.00
C ARG A 515 -5.48 21.17 -11.18
N ASP A 516 -4.17 21.38 -11.06
CA ASP A 516 -3.20 21.01 -12.10
C ASP A 516 -3.24 19.50 -12.39
N ASP A 517 -3.34 18.64 -11.36
CA ASP A 517 -3.44 17.18 -11.52
C ASP A 517 -4.73 16.77 -12.24
N VAL A 518 -5.86 17.39 -11.91
CA VAL A 518 -7.13 17.14 -12.59
C VAL A 518 -7.10 17.62 -14.06
N VAL A 519 -6.54 18.80 -14.33
CA VAL A 519 -6.38 19.31 -15.70
C VAL A 519 -5.44 18.42 -16.51
N SER A 520 -4.34 17.97 -15.92
CA SER A 520 -3.41 17.03 -16.56
C SER A 520 -4.11 15.74 -16.97
N THR A 521 -4.97 15.20 -16.09
CA THR A 521 -5.80 14.01 -16.36
C THR A 521 -6.77 14.25 -17.53
N TRP A 522 -7.39 15.43 -17.60
CA TRP A 522 -8.21 15.82 -18.74
C TRP A 522 -7.41 15.88 -20.05
N ARG A 523 -6.28 16.58 -20.06
CA ARG A 523 -5.44 16.69 -21.26
C ARG A 523 -4.91 15.32 -21.72
N LEU A 524 -4.60 14.44 -20.78
CA LEU A 524 -4.24 13.07 -21.07
C LEU A 524 -5.38 12.32 -21.78
N ARG A 525 -6.62 12.39 -21.26
CA ARG A 525 -7.79 11.77 -21.91
C ARG A 525 -7.95 12.25 -23.35
N ASP A 526 -7.89 13.56 -23.57
CA ASP A 526 -8.03 14.15 -24.90
C ASP A 526 -6.92 13.66 -25.85
N TRP A 527 -5.68 13.55 -25.35
CA TRP A 527 -4.57 13.00 -26.13
C TRP A 527 -4.77 11.54 -26.49
N LEU A 528 -5.25 10.71 -25.55
CA LEU A 528 -5.53 9.29 -25.82
C LEU A 528 -6.63 9.11 -26.88
N GLU A 529 -7.60 10.00 -26.97
CA GLU A 529 -8.57 10.02 -28.08
C GLU A 529 -7.92 10.28 -29.44
N THR A 530 -6.86 11.10 -29.49
CA THR A 530 -6.08 11.26 -30.73
C THR A 530 -5.33 9.98 -31.09
N LEU A 531 -4.79 9.26 -30.09
CA LEU A 531 -4.13 7.98 -30.29
C LEU A 531 -5.10 6.89 -30.76
N ARG A 532 -6.39 6.96 -30.37
CA ARG A 532 -7.42 6.05 -30.89
C ARG A 532 -7.60 6.20 -32.39
N VAL A 533 -7.59 7.44 -32.89
CA VAL A 533 -7.68 7.72 -34.33
C VAL A 533 -6.42 7.21 -35.04
N GLU A 534 -5.26 7.39 -34.43
CA GLU A 534 -4.00 6.86 -34.96
C GLU A 534 -4.00 5.33 -35.03
N LEU A 535 -4.40 4.64 -33.96
CA LEU A 535 -4.50 3.18 -33.92
C LEU A 535 -5.44 2.66 -35.02
N ALA A 536 -6.59 3.30 -35.23
CA ALA A 536 -7.53 2.94 -36.28
C ALA A 536 -6.90 3.08 -37.68
N ARG A 537 -6.13 4.16 -37.90
CA ARG A 537 -5.43 4.43 -39.15
C ARG A 537 -4.33 3.41 -39.42
N GLU A 538 -3.53 3.07 -38.41
CA GLU A 538 -2.40 2.14 -38.56
C GLU A 538 -2.83 0.69 -38.76
N THR A 539 -3.89 0.26 -38.07
CA THR A 539 -4.41 -1.11 -38.17
C THR A 539 -5.39 -1.29 -39.32
N GLY A 540 -6.03 -0.20 -39.79
CA GLY A 540 -7.18 -0.27 -40.69
C GLY A 540 -8.44 -0.86 -40.04
N LEU A 541 -8.45 -1.00 -38.71
CA LEU A 541 -9.55 -1.56 -37.92
C LEU A 541 -10.29 -0.44 -37.18
N ALA A 542 -11.58 -0.66 -36.94
CA ALA A 542 -12.32 0.20 -36.01
C ALA A 542 -11.90 -0.12 -34.57
N VAL A 543 -11.47 0.89 -33.81
CA VAL A 543 -11.19 0.72 -32.37
C VAL A 543 -12.52 0.62 -31.63
N PRO A 544 -12.81 -0.51 -30.95
CA PRO A 544 -14.05 -0.67 -30.20
C PRO A 544 -14.15 0.31 -29.03
N ARG A 545 -15.37 0.47 -28.51
CA ARG A 545 -15.71 1.21 -27.30
C ARG A 545 -16.28 0.22 -26.28
N PRO A 546 -16.13 0.47 -24.97
CA PRO A 546 -16.80 -0.35 -23.97
C PRO A 546 -18.32 -0.26 -24.16
N GLY A 547 -19.01 -1.38 -23.96
CA GLY A 547 -20.47 -1.42 -23.95
C GLY A 547 -21.04 -0.99 -22.60
N VAL A 548 -22.30 -0.55 -22.60
CA VAL A 548 -23.04 -0.21 -21.37
C VAL A 548 -23.12 -1.44 -20.45
N ARG A 549 -22.61 -1.32 -19.23
CA ARG A 549 -22.71 -2.36 -18.19
C ARG A 549 -24.04 -2.21 -17.45
N GLY A 550 -24.73 -3.33 -17.23
CA GLY A 550 -26.13 -3.33 -16.76
C GLY A 550 -26.33 -2.84 -15.31
N GLU A 551 -27.56 -2.37 -15.04
CA GLU A 551 -28.03 -1.95 -13.71
C GLU A 551 -28.12 -3.11 -12.72
N ALA A 552 -28.13 -2.78 -11.42
CA ALA A 552 -28.44 -3.73 -10.36
C ALA A 552 -29.89 -4.25 -10.50
N PRO A 553 -30.18 -5.52 -10.18
CA PRO A 553 -31.55 -6.01 -10.15
C PRO A 553 -32.43 -5.23 -9.15
N GLU A 554 -33.65 -4.86 -9.53
CA GLU A 554 -34.61 -4.07 -8.70
C GLU A 554 -34.78 -4.61 -7.27
N ARG A 555 -34.85 -5.93 -7.11
CA ARG A 555 -34.93 -6.61 -5.80
C ARG A 555 -33.73 -6.30 -4.88
N LEU A 556 -32.54 -6.15 -5.46
CA LEU A 556 -31.34 -5.80 -4.71
C LEU A 556 -31.45 -4.36 -4.20
N SER A 557 -31.84 -3.41 -5.06
CA SER A 557 -32.03 -2.01 -4.66
C SER A 557 -33.05 -1.84 -3.54
N GLU A 558 -34.18 -2.57 -3.56
CA GLU A 558 -35.14 -2.56 -2.45
C GLU A 558 -34.57 -3.06 -1.11
N GLU A 559 -33.76 -4.13 -1.15
CA GLU A 559 -33.11 -4.68 0.05
C GLU A 559 -32.11 -3.68 0.64
N LEU A 560 -31.38 -2.96 -0.22
CA LEU A 560 -30.42 -1.93 0.17
C LEU A 560 -31.09 -0.73 0.80
N ALA A 561 -32.16 -0.23 0.19
CA ALA A 561 -32.93 0.89 0.75
C ALA A 561 -33.45 0.56 2.17
N ARG A 562 -33.88 -0.68 2.41
CA ARG A 562 -34.32 -1.13 3.75
C ARG A 562 -33.18 -1.19 4.76
N THR A 563 -32.02 -1.68 4.34
CA THR A 563 -30.83 -1.72 5.20
C THR A 563 -30.35 -0.32 5.52
N GLN A 564 -30.26 0.57 4.52
CA GLN A 564 -29.85 1.96 4.69
C GLN A 564 -30.79 2.72 5.65
N ALA A 565 -32.11 2.59 5.47
CA ALA A 565 -33.07 3.21 6.38
C ALA A 565 -32.94 2.71 7.83
N LEU A 566 -32.49 1.46 8.04
CA LEU A 566 -32.22 0.93 9.37
C LEU A 566 -30.89 1.44 9.94
N VAL A 567 -29.85 1.57 9.10
CA VAL A 567 -28.56 2.17 9.47
C VAL A 567 -28.77 3.62 9.92
N GLU A 568 -29.53 4.41 9.16
CA GLU A 568 -29.84 5.81 9.51
C GLU A 568 -30.54 5.93 10.87
N ARG A 569 -31.47 5.00 11.18
CA ARG A 569 -32.12 4.96 12.49
C ARG A 569 -31.16 4.60 13.63
N LEU A 570 -30.17 3.76 13.37
CA LEU A 570 -29.25 3.25 14.39
C LEU A 570 -28.02 4.14 14.58
N ALA A 571 -27.56 4.82 13.54
CA ALA A 571 -26.28 5.53 13.50
C ALA A 571 -26.42 6.96 12.96
N ASP A 572 -27.53 7.63 13.27
CA ASP A 572 -27.72 9.06 13.01
C ASP A 572 -26.55 9.87 13.58
N PRO A 573 -25.78 10.61 12.76
CA PRO A 573 -24.64 11.41 13.23
C PRO A 573 -24.99 12.47 14.29
N SER A 574 -26.26 12.89 14.37
CA SER A 574 -26.73 13.82 15.39
C SER A 574 -26.88 13.16 16.78
N VAL A 575 -26.91 11.83 16.83
CA VAL A 575 -27.07 11.02 18.05
C VAL A 575 -25.81 10.23 18.37
N ILE A 576 -25.13 9.71 17.34
CA ILE A 576 -23.90 8.93 17.45
C ILE A 576 -22.77 9.71 16.77
N PRO A 577 -21.78 10.21 17.54
CA PRO A 577 -20.65 10.94 16.98
C PRO A 577 -19.91 10.17 15.87
N VAL A 578 -19.44 10.89 14.85
CA VAL A 578 -18.66 10.31 13.74
C VAL A 578 -17.27 9.90 14.22
N ASP A 579 -16.67 10.68 15.12
CA ASP A 579 -15.40 10.32 15.76
C ASP A 579 -15.62 9.18 16.77
N PRO A 580 -14.97 8.02 16.59
CA PRO A 580 -15.03 6.92 17.56
C PRO A 580 -14.63 7.31 18.98
N ALA A 581 -13.73 8.28 19.14
CA ALA A 581 -13.24 8.73 20.45
C ALA A 581 -14.31 9.48 21.27
N GLU A 582 -15.35 10.00 20.61
CA GLU A 582 -16.43 10.74 21.25
C GLU A 582 -17.62 9.85 21.65
N ARG A 583 -17.60 8.56 21.29
CA ARG A 583 -18.72 7.64 21.54
C ARG A 583 -18.66 7.04 22.95
N THR A 584 -19.83 6.92 23.58
CA THR A 584 -19.98 6.01 24.75
C THR A 584 -19.91 4.55 24.31
N PRO A 585 -19.65 3.59 25.22
CA PRO A 585 -19.67 2.17 24.89
C PRO A 585 -20.97 1.70 24.22
N GLU A 586 -22.11 2.22 24.65
CA GLU A 586 -23.43 1.92 24.10
C GLU A 586 -23.57 2.47 22.67
N GLN A 587 -23.15 3.71 22.44
CA GLN A 587 -23.12 4.32 21.11
C GLN A 587 -22.17 3.56 20.17
N ALA A 588 -21.01 3.12 20.68
CA ALA A 588 -20.06 2.32 19.92
C ALA A 588 -20.65 0.97 19.51
N GLY A 589 -21.32 0.26 20.42
CA GLY A 589 -22.02 -0.99 20.12
C GLY A 589 -23.17 -0.81 19.13
N GLN A 590 -23.97 0.26 19.28
CA GLN A 590 -25.08 0.55 18.38
C GLN A 590 -24.59 0.95 16.98
N TRP A 591 -23.52 1.75 16.91
CA TRP A 591 -22.85 2.08 15.65
C TRP A 591 -22.32 0.82 14.97
N LEU A 592 -21.62 -0.06 15.72
CA LEU A 592 -21.10 -1.32 15.18
C LEU A 592 -22.22 -2.20 14.62
N LEU A 593 -23.33 -2.35 15.35
CA LEU A 593 -24.50 -3.09 14.86
C LEU A 593 -25.02 -2.51 13.55
N ALA A 594 -25.14 -1.18 13.45
CA ALA A 594 -25.54 -0.52 12.21
C ALA A 594 -24.59 -0.88 11.07
N GLN A 595 -23.27 -0.82 11.30
CA GLN A 595 -22.28 -1.17 10.29
C GLN A 595 -22.32 -2.66 9.90
N LEU A 596 -22.63 -3.56 10.84
CA LEU A 596 -22.74 -5.00 10.58
C LEU A 596 -23.89 -5.35 9.62
N LEU A 597 -24.95 -4.55 9.55
CA LEU A 597 -26.08 -4.78 8.64
C LEU A 597 -25.65 -4.85 7.17
N GLY A 598 -24.67 -4.03 6.77
CA GLY A 598 -24.10 -4.01 5.43
C GLY A 598 -22.81 -4.84 5.28
N TRP A 599 -22.21 -5.31 6.39
CA TRP A 599 -20.86 -5.89 6.39
C TRP A 599 -20.68 -7.04 5.41
N HIS A 600 -21.52 -8.08 5.47
CA HIS A 600 -21.41 -9.25 4.58
C HIS A 600 -21.43 -8.85 3.10
N ARG A 601 -22.24 -7.85 2.74
CA ARG A 601 -22.31 -7.37 1.35
C ARG A 601 -21.04 -6.61 0.97
N ARG A 602 -20.51 -5.76 1.86
CA ARG A 602 -19.26 -5.03 1.61
C ARG A 602 -18.09 -5.98 1.43
N GLU A 603 -18.01 -7.03 2.24
CA GLU A 603 -17.00 -8.11 2.08
C GLU A 603 -17.15 -8.85 0.74
N ASP A 604 -18.38 -9.27 0.39
CA ASP A 604 -18.65 -9.93 -0.90
C ASP A 604 -18.27 -9.01 -2.07
N LYS A 605 -18.60 -7.71 -1.99
CA LYS A 605 -18.23 -6.73 -3.01
C LYS A 605 -16.73 -6.53 -3.14
N ALA A 606 -16.02 -6.37 -2.04
CA ALA A 606 -14.57 -6.23 -2.06
C ALA A 606 -13.94 -7.40 -2.81
N THR A 607 -14.38 -8.62 -2.48
CA THR A 607 -13.99 -9.85 -3.16
C THR A 607 -14.31 -9.83 -4.66
N TRP A 608 -15.52 -9.42 -5.04
CA TRP A 608 -15.91 -9.32 -6.46
C TRP A 608 -15.13 -8.24 -7.22
N TRP A 609 -14.94 -7.06 -6.63
CA TRP A 609 -14.19 -5.97 -7.25
C TRP A 609 -12.75 -6.37 -7.51
N GLU A 610 -12.10 -7.00 -6.54
CA GLU A 610 -10.75 -7.52 -6.70
C GLU A 610 -10.69 -8.63 -7.76
N PHE A 611 -11.63 -9.57 -7.74
CA PHE A 611 -11.74 -10.62 -8.76
C PHE A 611 -11.83 -10.01 -10.17
N PHE A 612 -12.75 -9.07 -10.41
CA PHE A 612 -12.89 -8.46 -11.73
C PHE A 612 -11.67 -7.63 -12.12
N ARG A 613 -11.01 -6.96 -11.16
CA ARG A 613 -9.74 -6.27 -11.39
C ARG A 613 -8.65 -7.25 -11.84
N HIS A 614 -8.46 -8.37 -11.14
CA HIS A 614 -7.48 -9.39 -11.54
C HIS A 614 -7.81 -10.01 -12.89
N MET A 615 -9.09 -10.25 -13.18
CA MET A 615 -9.54 -10.79 -14.47
C MET A 615 -9.30 -9.82 -15.64
N ASP A 616 -9.05 -8.55 -15.38
CA ASP A 616 -8.71 -7.52 -16.36
C ASP A 616 -7.19 -7.39 -16.62
N LEU A 617 -6.35 -8.08 -15.83
CA LEU A 617 -4.90 -8.05 -15.95
C LEU A 617 -4.38 -9.13 -16.90
N THR A 618 -3.18 -8.90 -17.43
CA THR A 618 -2.43 -9.90 -18.20
C THR A 618 -1.73 -10.90 -17.27
N SER A 619 -1.38 -12.09 -17.79
CA SER A 619 -0.65 -13.12 -17.02
C SER A 619 0.63 -12.58 -16.38
N ASP A 620 1.34 -11.66 -17.06
CA ASP A 620 2.56 -11.07 -16.53
C ASP A 620 2.30 -10.01 -15.46
N GLN A 621 1.25 -9.20 -15.62
CA GLN A 621 0.86 -8.22 -14.59
C GLN A 621 0.41 -8.93 -13.30
N LEU A 622 -0.17 -10.12 -13.41
CA LEU A 622 -0.60 -10.92 -12.26
C LEU A 622 0.56 -11.48 -11.44
N ILE A 623 1.79 -11.47 -11.94
CA ILE A 623 2.99 -11.88 -11.18
C ILE A 623 3.29 -10.86 -10.06
N ASP A 624 2.90 -9.60 -10.26
CA ASP A 624 3.11 -8.51 -9.31
C ASP A 624 1.94 -8.37 -8.31
N GLU A 625 0.99 -9.31 -8.30
CA GLU A 625 -0.22 -9.27 -7.48
C GLU A 625 -0.19 -10.38 -6.41
N SER A 626 -0.64 -10.09 -5.19
CA SER A 626 -0.51 -11.00 -4.04
C SER A 626 -1.62 -12.06 -3.91
N GLY A 627 -2.62 -12.06 -4.79
CA GLY A 627 -3.72 -13.05 -4.79
C GLY A 627 -3.60 -14.14 -5.86
N PRO A 628 -3.47 -13.79 -7.15
CA PRO A 628 -3.42 -14.74 -8.27
C PRO A 628 -2.03 -15.37 -8.46
N ILE A 629 -1.93 -16.32 -9.39
CA ILE A 629 -0.62 -16.81 -9.89
C ILE A 629 -0.56 -16.55 -11.41
N GLY A 630 0.41 -15.75 -11.83
CA GLY A 630 0.76 -15.47 -13.22
C GLY A 630 1.88 -16.36 -13.76
N GLY A 631 2.09 -16.36 -15.08
CA GLY A 631 3.21 -17.03 -15.74
C GLY A 631 3.22 -18.56 -15.67
N LEU A 632 2.05 -19.22 -15.73
CA LEU A 632 1.97 -20.68 -15.64
C LEU A 632 2.48 -21.40 -16.90
N GLU A 633 3.37 -22.37 -16.69
CA GLU A 633 3.87 -23.27 -17.73
C GLU A 633 3.49 -24.73 -17.41
N PRO A 634 2.87 -25.48 -18.34
CA PRO A 634 2.50 -26.87 -18.09
C PRO A 634 3.73 -27.77 -17.99
N ILE A 635 3.82 -28.57 -16.93
CA ILE A 635 4.83 -29.63 -16.78
C ILE A 635 4.28 -30.96 -17.32
N GLY A 636 3.08 -31.35 -16.89
CA GLY A 636 2.47 -32.61 -17.29
C GLY A 636 1.36 -33.08 -16.35
N PRO A 637 0.61 -34.13 -16.74
CA PRO A 637 -0.36 -34.77 -15.86
C PRO A 637 0.36 -35.52 -14.73
N ILE A 638 -0.17 -35.44 -13.51
CA ILE A 638 0.34 -36.20 -12.34
C ILE A 638 -0.54 -37.41 -11.99
N GLU A 639 -1.70 -37.52 -12.63
CA GLU A 639 -2.61 -38.66 -12.51
C GLU A 639 -3.31 -38.96 -13.84
N GLU A 640 -3.92 -40.14 -13.92
CA GLU A 640 -4.81 -40.52 -15.02
C GLU A 640 -6.17 -39.78 -14.92
N PRO A 641 -6.87 -39.52 -16.04
CA PRO A 641 -8.16 -38.84 -15.99
C PRO A 641 -9.24 -39.61 -15.21
N ILE A 642 -9.85 -38.96 -14.21
CA ILE A 642 -10.95 -39.49 -13.41
C ILE A 642 -12.22 -38.68 -13.69
N LYS A 643 -13.27 -39.34 -14.20
CA LYS A 643 -14.57 -38.73 -14.52
C LYS A 643 -14.46 -37.49 -15.43
N GLY A 644 -13.57 -37.55 -16.44
CA GLY A 644 -13.38 -36.46 -17.40
C GLY A 644 -12.56 -35.27 -16.90
N LYS A 645 -12.01 -35.35 -15.68
CA LYS A 645 -11.06 -34.38 -15.13
C LYS A 645 -9.69 -35.06 -14.92
N GLN A 646 -8.61 -34.29 -14.96
CA GLN A 646 -7.25 -34.76 -14.72
C GLN A 646 -6.48 -33.68 -13.96
N VAL A 647 -5.63 -34.07 -13.01
CA VAL A 647 -4.72 -33.13 -12.35
C VAL A 647 -3.46 -32.95 -13.17
N TRP A 648 -3.16 -31.70 -13.45
CA TRP A 648 -1.97 -31.25 -14.17
C TRP A 648 -1.11 -30.40 -13.26
N ARG A 649 0.20 -30.62 -13.34
CA ARG A 649 1.20 -29.80 -12.68
C ARG A 649 1.67 -28.69 -13.61
N TYR A 650 1.78 -27.50 -13.04
CA TYR A 650 2.32 -26.31 -13.68
C TYR A 650 3.49 -25.78 -12.87
N ARG A 651 4.46 -25.18 -13.57
CA ARG A 651 5.49 -24.33 -12.97
C ARG A 651 5.01 -22.88 -12.99
N PHE A 652 5.38 -22.11 -11.97
CA PHE A 652 5.22 -20.65 -11.96
C PHE A 652 6.54 -19.97 -11.57
N PRO A 653 6.74 -18.67 -11.91
CA PRO A 653 7.89 -17.90 -11.42
C PRO A 653 7.74 -17.56 -9.94
N ASP A 654 8.85 -17.40 -9.22
CA ASP A 654 8.83 -16.89 -7.84
C ASP A 654 8.05 -15.57 -7.74
N GLN A 655 6.99 -15.58 -6.94
CA GLN A 655 6.01 -14.50 -6.80
C GLN A 655 5.25 -14.63 -5.47
N GLU A 656 4.71 -13.53 -4.96
CA GLU A 656 3.77 -13.57 -3.83
C GLU A 656 2.40 -14.04 -4.32
N PHE A 657 1.70 -14.85 -3.53
CA PHE A 657 0.33 -15.28 -3.83
C PHE A 657 -0.40 -15.72 -2.55
N ASP A 658 -1.72 -15.54 -2.55
CA ASP A 658 -2.67 -16.08 -1.58
C ASP A 658 -3.91 -16.58 -2.32
N LEU A 659 -3.86 -17.85 -2.71
CA LEU A 659 -4.99 -18.51 -3.36
C LEU A 659 -6.13 -18.82 -2.38
N GLY A 660 -5.90 -18.74 -1.07
CA GLY A 660 -6.84 -19.19 -0.05
C GLY A 660 -7.30 -20.65 -0.25
N ARG A 661 -8.62 -20.86 -0.19
CA ARG A 661 -9.27 -22.15 -0.49
C ARG A 661 -10.43 -21.93 -1.45
N PRO A 662 -10.13 -21.67 -2.74
CA PRO A 662 -11.13 -21.25 -3.69
C PRO A 662 -11.94 -22.48 -4.14
N ASP A 663 -13.24 -22.29 -4.37
CA ASP A 663 -14.08 -23.35 -4.95
C ASP A 663 -13.65 -23.68 -6.38
N LYS A 664 -13.20 -22.65 -7.12
CA LYS A 664 -12.74 -22.74 -8.51
C LYS A 664 -11.64 -21.72 -8.78
N LEU A 665 -10.82 -22.03 -9.78
CA LEU A 665 -9.83 -21.13 -10.36
C LEU A 665 -10.35 -20.60 -11.71
N TYR A 666 -10.02 -19.35 -12.00
CA TYR A 666 -10.48 -18.62 -13.18
C TYR A 666 -9.30 -18.12 -14.01
N GLU A 667 -9.50 -17.92 -15.30
CA GLU A 667 -8.44 -17.52 -16.22
C GLU A 667 -8.82 -16.22 -16.98
N PRO A 668 -8.04 -15.12 -16.84
CA PRO A 668 -8.30 -13.84 -17.51
C PRO A 668 -8.48 -13.96 -19.04
N ARG A 669 -7.70 -14.83 -19.68
CA ARG A 669 -7.81 -15.07 -21.13
C ARG A 669 -9.22 -15.55 -21.54
N ARG A 670 -9.87 -16.38 -20.73
CA ARG A 670 -11.23 -16.86 -21.02
C ARG A 670 -12.27 -15.75 -20.96
N LYS A 671 -12.06 -14.75 -20.10
CA LYS A 671 -12.86 -13.53 -20.08
C LYS A 671 -12.62 -12.70 -21.33
N ALA A 672 -11.36 -12.45 -21.70
CA ALA A 672 -11.04 -11.69 -22.90
C ALA A 672 -11.65 -12.32 -24.18
N GLU A 673 -11.70 -13.65 -24.25
CA GLU A 673 -12.37 -14.37 -25.34
C GLU A 673 -13.90 -14.26 -25.31
N ASN A 674 -14.51 -14.17 -24.11
CA ASN A 674 -15.96 -14.14 -23.91
C ASN A 674 -16.37 -13.14 -22.80
N PRO A 675 -16.26 -11.83 -23.04
CA PRO A 675 -16.37 -10.81 -21.99
C PRO A 675 -17.78 -10.62 -21.43
N GLY A 676 -18.81 -10.98 -22.21
CA GLY A 676 -20.22 -10.91 -21.80
C GLY A 676 -20.71 -12.10 -20.98
N ASP A 677 -19.88 -13.12 -20.78
CA ASP A 677 -20.29 -14.33 -20.06
C ASP A 677 -20.32 -14.11 -18.55
N LYS A 678 -21.05 -15.01 -17.85
CA LYS A 678 -21.03 -15.03 -16.39
C LYS A 678 -19.69 -15.58 -15.89
N PRO A 679 -19.19 -15.14 -14.71
CA PRO A 679 -17.90 -15.58 -14.18
C PRO A 679 -17.66 -17.10 -14.21
N GLY A 680 -18.71 -17.90 -13.96
CA GLY A 680 -18.63 -19.36 -14.01
C GLY A 680 -18.14 -19.96 -15.34
N ALA A 681 -18.28 -19.24 -16.46
CA ALA A 681 -17.77 -19.67 -17.77
C ALA A 681 -16.25 -19.49 -17.91
N TRP A 682 -15.65 -18.56 -17.16
CA TRP A 682 -14.21 -18.30 -17.20
C TRP A 682 -13.40 -19.22 -16.28
N ALA A 683 -14.06 -20.18 -15.62
CA ALA A 683 -13.39 -21.15 -14.76
C ALA A 683 -12.46 -22.07 -15.59
N CYS A 684 -11.26 -22.33 -15.09
CA CYS A 684 -10.24 -23.15 -15.74
C CYS A 684 -9.89 -24.43 -14.96
N GLY A 685 -10.29 -24.55 -13.68
CA GLY A 685 -10.07 -25.75 -12.88
C GLY A 685 -10.36 -25.58 -11.39
N GLU A 686 -9.91 -26.55 -10.61
CA GLU A 686 -9.95 -26.57 -9.14
C GLU A 686 -8.52 -26.69 -8.60
N LEU A 687 -8.20 -25.96 -7.53
CA LEU A 687 -6.91 -26.04 -6.86
C LEU A 687 -6.77 -27.39 -6.14
N VAL A 688 -5.65 -28.10 -6.34
CA VAL A 688 -5.35 -29.36 -5.64
C VAL A 688 -4.23 -29.17 -4.61
N ALA A 689 -3.11 -28.60 -5.03
CA ALA A 689 -1.96 -28.35 -4.18
C ALA A 689 -1.10 -27.22 -4.74
N VAL A 690 -0.34 -26.56 -3.86
CA VAL A 690 0.73 -25.63 -4.21
C VAL A 690 1.97 -26.03 -3.43
N ASP A 691 3.12 -26.06 -4.10
CA ASP A 691 4.43 -26.20 -3.49
C ASP A 691 5.25 -24.94 -3.79
N PRO A 692 5.28 -23.97 -2.85
CA PRO A 692 6.02 -22.72 -3.03
C PRO A 692 7.53 -22.94 -3.15
N ALA A 693 8.09 -23.97 -2.52
CA ALA A 693 9.52 -24.24 -2.57
C ALA A 693 9.95 -24.82 -3.92
N ALA A 694 9.09 -25.66 -4.52
CA ALA A 694 9.31 -26.20 -5.86
C ALA A 694 8.80 -25.28 -6.98
N LEU A 695 8.10 -24.18 -6.64
CA LEU A 695 7.41 -23.28 -7.57
C LEU A 695 6.44 -24.02 -8.50
N THR A 696 5.62 -24.90 -7.92
CA THR A 696 4.64 -25.69 -8.68
C THR A 696 3.24 -25.63 -8.10
N VAL A 697 2.24 -25.66 -8.99
CA VAL A 697 0.81 -25.74 -8.64
C VAL A 697 0.15 -26.87 -9.40
N ASP A 698 -0.70 -27.62 -8.69
CA ASP A 698 -1.46 -28.73 -9.22
C ASP A 698 -2.92 -28.30 -9.40
N VAL A 699 -3.41 -28.31 -10.64
CA VAL A 699 -4.75 -27.87 -11.02
C VAL A 699 -5.53 -29.03 -11.62
N LYS A 700 -6.69 -29.32 -11.05
CA LYS A 700 -7.64 -30.29 -11.60
C LYS A 700 -8.49 -29.64 -12.68
N ARG A 701 -8.36 -30.12 -13.90
CA ARG A 701 -8.95 -29.50 -15.10
C ARG A 701 -9.52 -30.52 -16.06
N ILE A 702 -10.21 -30.05 -17.09
CA ILE A 702 -10.63 -30.89 -18.22
C ILE A 702 -9.44 -31.03 -19.18
N PRO A 703 -8.96 -32.25 -19.52
CA PRO A 703 -7.75 -32.44 -20.33
C PRO A 703 -7.75 -31.71 -21.68
N GLY A 704 -8.92 -31.58 -22.32
CA GLY A 704 -9.08 -30.98 -23.65
C GLY A 704 -9.21 -29.46 -23.67
N ASP A 705 -9.32 -28.81 -22.52
CA ASP A 705 -9.37 -27.35 -22.46
C ASP A 705 -7.99 -26.76 -22.86
N PRO A 706 -7.90 -25.45 -23.16
CA PRO A 706 -6.61 -24.75 -23.17
C PRO A 706 -5.93 -24.80 -21.80
N HIS A 707 -4.59 -24.88 -21.79
CA HIS A 707 -3.82 -24.78 -20.55
C HIS A 707 -3.84 -23.34 -20.04
N PRO A 708 -4.13 -23.11 -18.74
CA PRO A 708 -4.12 -21.78 -18.18
C PRO A 708 -2.70 -21.20 -18.17
N THR A 709 -2.58 -19.93 -18.52
CA THR A 709 -1.33 -19.16 -18.37
C THR A 709 -1.32 -18.33 -17.08
N ALA A 710 -2.47 -18.21 -16.40
CA ALA A 710 -2.62 -17.61 -15.08
C ALA A 710 -3.86 -18.20 -14.40
N ILE A 711 -3.91 -18.13 -13.07
CA ILE A 711 -5.07 -18.53 -12.26
C ILE A 711 -5.44 -17.43 -11.26
N VAL A 712 -6.72 -17.11 -11.20
CA VAL A 712 -7.31 -16.13 -10.26
C VAL A 712 -8.26 -16.89 -9.32
N PRO A 713 -8.08 -16.80 -7.99
CA PRO A 713 -8.99 -17.42 -7.02
C PRO A 713 -10.28 -16.59 -6.87
N LEU A 714 -11.37 -17.26 -6.52
CA LEU A 714 -12.61 -16.62 -6.06
C LEU A 714 -13.26 -17.49 -4.98
N THR A 715 -13.54 -16.88 -3.82
CA THR A 715 -14.21 -17.53 -2.69
C THR A 715 -15.39 -16.67 -2.27
N ILE A 716 -16.61 -17.20 -2.33
CA ILE A 716 -17.83 -16.47 -1.91
C ILE A 716 -18.57 -17.29 -0.85
N PHE A 717 -18.81 -16.68 0.31
CA PHE A 717 -19.49 -17.34 1.42
C PHE A 717 -21.01 -17.17 1.34
N GLN A 718 -21.77 -18.18 1.75
CA GLN A 718 -23.23 -18.10 1.81
C GLN A 718 -23.69 -17.44 3.11
N THR A 719 -24.06 -16.16 3.04
CA THR A 719 -24.28 -15.29 4.22
C THR A 719 -25.76 -14.96 4.49
N GLY A 720 -26.71 -15.59 3.78
CA GLY A 720 -28.14 -15.24 3.83
C GLY A 720 -28.74 -15.25 5.24
N GLN A 721 -28.51 -16.31 6.01
CA GLN A 721 -29.06 -16.44 7.38
C GLN A 721 -28.42 -15.44 8.36
N HIS A 722 -27.13 -15.15 8.21
CA HIS A 722 -26.45 -14.18 9.08
C HIS A 722 -27.01 -12.77 8.87
N ARG A 723 -27.19 -12.36 7.61
CA ARG A 723 -27.78 -11.07 7.24
C ARG A 723 -29.19 -10.90 7.80
N GLU A 724 -30.02 -11.94 7.69
CA GLU A 724 -31.38 -11.93 8.24
C GLU A 724 -31.36 -11.74 9.77
N ARG A 725 -30.49 -12.46 10.49
CA ARG A 725 -30.38 -12.35 11.96
C ARG A 725 -29.85 -11.00 12.42
N LEU A 726 -28.88 -10.42 11.71
CA LEU A 726 -28.40 -9.07 12.02
C LEU A 726 -29.50 -8.03 11.81
N ARG A 727 -30.31 -8.18 10.76
CA ARG A 727 -31.45 -7.30 10.52
C ARG A 727 -32.52 -7.41 11.60
N ASP A 728 -32.87 -8.61 12.04
CA ASP A 728 -33.80 -8.83 13.15
C ASP A 728 -33.30 -8.12 14.43
N LEU A 729 -32.00 -8.26 14.73
CA LEU A 729 -31.36 -7.62 15.88
C LEU A 729 -31.35 -6.09 15.74
N GLY A 730 -30.98 -5.57 14.57
CA GLY A 730 -30.97 -4.14 14.29
C GLY A 730 -32.34 -3.49 14.42
N LEU A 731 -33.39 -4.14 13.91
CA LEU A 731 -34.77 -3.66 14.09
C LEU A 731 -35.15 -3.59 15.56
N TRP A 732 -34.81 -4.63 16.34
CA TRP A 732 -35.10 -4.67 17.76
C TRP A 732 -34.37 -3.55 18.52
N VAL A 733 -33.07 -3.35 18.26
CA VAL A 733 -32.26 -2.29 18.90
C VAL A 733 -32.76 -0.90 18.50
N ALA A 734 -33.16 -0.69 17.25
CA ALA A 734 -33.70 0.59 16.79
C ALA A 734 -35.03 0.97 17.46
N ASP A 735 -35.76 -0.01 18.01
CA ASP A 735 -37.04 0.20 18.71
C ASP A 735 -36.88 0.27 20.24
N HIS A 736 -35.86 -0.38 20.81
CA HIS A 736 -35.74 -0.60 22.27
C HIS A 736 -34.43 -0.13 22.90
N GLY A 737 -33.45 0.30 22.10
CA GLY A 737 -32.08 0.62 22.53
C GLY A 737 -31.20 -0.61 22.75
N ILE A 738 -29.87 -0.44 22.64
CA ILE A 738 -28.92 -1.57 22.71
C ILE A 738 -28.90 -2.25 24.09
N ASP A 739 -29.20 -1.52 25.16
CA ASP A 739 -29.28 -2.02 26.53
C ASP A 739 -30.68 -2.45 27.00
N GLY A 740 -31.69 -2.38 26.13
CA GLY A 740 -33.06 -2.72 26.51
C GLY A 740 -33.19 -4.18 26.99
N ASP A 741 -34.10 -4.43 27.93
CA ASP A 741 -34.43 -5.81 28.30
C ASP A 741 -35.12 -6.54 27.15
N GLY A 742 -34.70 -7.76 26.83
CA GLY A 742 -35.34 -8.53 25.76
C GLY A 742 -34.44 -9.55 25.06
N PRO A 743 -34.88 -10.09 23.91
CA PRO A 743 -34.16 -11.11 23.17
C PRO A 743 -32.75 -10.66 22.72
N GLY A 744 -31.89 -11.63 22.44
CA GLY A 744 -30.54 -11.37 21.91
C GLY A 744 -29.58 -10.67 22.87
N ARG A 745 -29.87 -10.62 24.18
CA ARG A 745 -29.05 -9.93 25.19
C ARG A 745 -27.57 -10.32 25.13
N ALA A 746 -27.27 -11.61 25.06
CA ALA A 746 -25.89 -12.12 24.97
C ALA A 746 -25.13 -11.78 23.67
N VAL A 747 -25.81 -11.23 22.65
CA VAL A 747 -25.19 -10.74 21.41
C VAL A 747 -25.05 -9.21 21.43
N ARG A 748 -25.78 -8.53 22.34
CA ARG A 748 -25.77 -7.08 22.53
C ARG A 748 -24.79 -6.64 23.63
N ASP A 749 -24.61 -7.49 24.65
CA ASP A 749 -23.52 -7.42 25.62
C ASP A 749 -22.21 -7.87 24.97
#